data_AF-A0A9P9NQP7-F1
#
_entry.id   AF-A0A9P9NQP7-F1
#
_cell.length_a   1.000
_cell.length_b   1.000
_cell.length_c   1.000
_cell.angle_alpha   90.00
_cell.angle_beta   90.00
_cell.angle_gamma   90.00
#
_symmetry.space_group_name_H-M   'P 1'
#
loop_
_entity.id
_entity.type
_entity.pdbx_description
1 polymer ?
#
loop_
_entity_poly.entity_id
_entity_poly.type
_entity_poly.pdbx_seq_one_letter_code
_entity_poly.pdbx_strand_id
1 'polypeptide(L)'
;MDPPEPQPPRQIQRRSRNACDACRARKVKCLYEGEQTCQACIELAIPCTRNRPRKKRGPPNRYVIGLTETEVDLPSTSPASTSTTAITPNSTSTYLPPLPILDQIASPEIIRCILDDWFNLIHSVCPIHHRANFLKRLANGDVERDPEFLALVISLCCATVSSLPRKAAVDYPDVTVKRCFDVIQYHRLLDNYRSISLQWCQAKYHLSTSFVGEESLISFRLLGEVATGIKYLVCYDMPNMSRIEVELAKRLYCLILCGLCTWSIYGRPCIGLLSPQDNIQAMKPLDLNDTELDPTNIDPANPWHGDTLTYVPGLNYLTHLFYLWHSSQQTSPLSIPHIQQHMTYIQRALDTLPPSLRWRGGLSRPPGSNFGTDVQTANLYITQLHIRSSLLEQMYTLSKSLPTSPALDGRQMGHSLNIHKDEIRKQRAEIVKDLLEILYHMSEETLEANGHSLVPKVRDIGSALLDEMRIGDSQLNSSENDGNGAIGGQEASLDLRKLLEKLERLDFRPWDDGYQRRSFIGSSPLAIVFRSCGVSSYGPADRLASSIRVLCGKSRLSTSQNSYDIPIMAETSIPHLRKTKNSSQLIVNGKPFLMLAGELHNSSLSSANYMSTVWQNMKDANINTLLGSVTWEMIEPVEGQFDFSELDKVILGAREYDMHLVLLWFGSFKNALSTYVPRWVKRDVKRFPRVHVSEAGSVMRTEELLSPFCEAAWTADAKAFSALMTHLKELDSKHSTVLMVQVENETGLLGDSRDRSNIANKLFKEPVPAHLITQLQSLHTDDLHPCFSKRHPHFSSLEAGKATWKESFPVGPDADEAFMAYHISRYVNHVTTAGKAAYSIPHYTNVWLNFDDPTVLDLQGLPPIVGGGSSAGAYPSGGPVPHTFDIWKINTPALDFLAPDLYFHDYEEVCKQYTHAGQPLFIPEQRRDERGARRVWLAYGTYAAIGTSPFGIDSLLAKDSPITKHYGLLSSMSSFILETQATRPEDIMGFFFDGKEDTAVEPKWERTFGEFTVTIQRSFVFGKPGPGAGMVIHQGDGKFLLIGWGFQVVFSSPNPKATFTGILYSEEKEVVDDGKGGKILKTGRVLNGDETRSGAFMIMPNEDPDYGGFPIAVTIPCRTMVAEVEAYSLFEEEEDF
;
A
#
# COMPACT_ATOMS: atom_id res chain seq x y z
N MET A 1 -52.44 -8.57 68.24
CA MET A 1 -53.56 -7.95 67.49
C MET A 1 -52.90 -7.06 66.45
N ASP A 2 -52.85 -7.34 65.15
CA ASP A 2 -53.47 -8.39 64.34
C ASP A 2 -52.60 -8.69 63.11
N PRO A 3 -52.74 -9.87 62.48
CA PRO A 3 -52.23 -10.12 61.13
C PRO A 3 -53.10 -9.39 60.08
N PRO A 4 -52.58 -9.08 58.87
CA PRO A 4 -53.41 -8.63 57.77
C PRO A 4 -54.07 -9.83 57.07
N GLU A 5 -55.38 -9.73 56.82
CA GLU A 5 -56.16 -10.74 56.12
C GLU A 5 -55.79 -10.90 54.64
N PRO A 6 -56.04 -12.09 54.05
CA PRO A 6 -55.61 -12.47 52.71
C PRO A 6 -56.60 -12.02 51.61
N GLN A 7 -56.08 -11.74 50.41
CA GLN A 7 -56.89 -11.61 49.19
C GLN A 7 -57.01 -12.96 48.43
N PRO A 8 -58.09 -13.16 47.65
CA PRO A 8 -58.60 -14.48 47.27
C PRO A 8 -57.93 -15.09 46.01
N PRO A 9 -58.15 -16.39 45.72
CA PRO A 9 -57.31 -17.14 44.81
C PRO A 9 -57.66 -16.88 43.33
N ARG A 10 -56.64 -16.64 42.49
CA ARG A 10 -56.79 -16.62 41.03
C ARG A 10 -56.95 -18.05 40.48
N GLN A 11 -57.97 -18.24 39.65
CA GLN A 11 -58.32 -19.50 38.98
C GLN A 11 -57.15 -20.09 38.18
N ILE A 12 -56.93 -21.39 38.34
CA ILE A 12 -55.88 -22.16 37.68
C ILE A 12 -56.29 -22.42 36.22
N GLN A 13 -55.64 -21.73 35.26
CA GLN A 13 -55.78 -22.03 33.83
C GLN A 13 -55.33 -23.47 33.55
N ARG A 14 -56.23 -24.30 32.99
CA ARG A 14 -55.94 -25.71 32.67
C ARG A 14 -55.04 -25.82 31.44
N ARG A 15 -53.79 -26.24 31.66
CA ARG A 15 -52.83 -26.55 30.60
C ARG A 15 -53.23 -27.82 29.86
N SER A 16 -53.39 -27.75 28.54
CA SER A 16 -53.72 -28.92 27.73
C SER A 16 -52.57 -29.92 27.70
N ARG A 17 -52.85 -31.20 27.96
CA ARG A 17 -51.89 -32.31 27.82
C ARG A 17 -51.47 -32.54 26.36
N ASN A 18 -52.27 -32.10 25.40
CA ASN A 18 -51.99 -32.16 23.96
C ASN A 18 -52.14 -30.77 23.32
N ALA A 19 -51.02 -30.04 23.26
CA ALA A 19 -50.93 -28.76 22.57
C ALA A 19 -51.34 -28.89 21.10
N CYS A 20 -52.09 -27.90 20.59
CA CYS A 20 -52.47 -27.82 19.18
C CYS A 20 -51.24 -27.69 18.27
N ASP A 21 -51.37 -28.00 16.98
CA ASP A 21 -50.27 -28.00 16.03
C ASP A 21 -49.56 -26.64 15.97
N ALA A 22 -50.32 -25.54 16.00
CA ALA A 22 -49.77 -24.18 16.00
C ALA A 22 -48.95 -23.90 17.27
N CYS A 23 -49.50 -24.18 18.46
CA CYS A 23 -48.77 -24.01 19.72
C CYS A 23 -47.59 -24.98 19.84
N ARG A 24 -47.70 -26.20 19.28
CA ARG A 24 -46.65 -27.23 19.32
C ARG A 24 -45.50 -26.91 18.38
N ALA A 25 -45.78 -26.45 17.16
CA ALA A 25 -44.77 -25.98 16.22
C ALA A 25 -43.97 -24.81 16.81
N ARG A 26 -44.66 -23.92 17.53
CA ARG A 26 -44.08 -22.76 18.21
C ARG A 26 -43.54 -23.05 19.61
N LYS A 27 -43.69 -24.28 20.11
CA LYS A 27 -43.26 -24.73 21.45
C LYS A 27 -43.75 -23.86 22.61
N VAL A 28 -44.93 -23.23 22.48
CA VAL A 28 -45.53 -22.37 23.52
C VAL A 28 -46.60 -23.10 24.34
N LYS A 29 -46.96 -22.56 25.51
CA LYS A 29 -48.00 -23.15 26.37
C LYS A 29 -49.37 -23.02 25.69
N CYS A 30 -50.02 -24.17 25.45
CA CYS A 30 -51.38 -24.22 24.91
C CYS A 30 -52.38 -24.26 26.07
N LEU A 31 -53.00 -23.12 26.36
CA LEU A 31 -53.91 -22.89 27.48
C LEU A 31 -55.33 -22.64 26.94
N TYR A 32 -56.33 -23.26 27.55
CA TYR A 32 -57.74 -23.08 27.17
C TYR A 32 -58.48 -22.44 28.34
N GLU A 33 -59.19 -21.35 28.05
CA GLU A 33 -60.10 -20.68 28.98
C GLU A 33 -61.55 -21.08 28.65
N GLY A 34 -61.86 -22.38 28.70
CA GLY A 34 -63.22 -22.90 28.51
C GLY A 34 -63.70 -23.03 27.05
N GLU A 35 -63.07 -22.36 26.08
CA GLU A 35 -63.43 -22.44 24.66
C GLU A 35 -62.77 -23.61 23.89
N GLN A 36 -63.25 -23.92 22.68
CA GLN A 36 -62.63 -24.95 21.81
C GLN A 36 -61.30 -24.51 21.18
N THR A 37 -60.98 -23.22 21.24
CA THR A 37 -59.76 -22.60 20.69
C THR A 37 -58.87 -22.16 21.85
N CYS A 38 -57.56 -22.41 21.78
CA CYS A 38 -56.67 -22.00 22.89
C CYS A 38 -56.39 -20.49 22.86
N GLN A 39 -56.13 -19.90 24.03
CA GLN A 39 -55.87 -18.47 24.22
C GLN A 39 -54.76 -17.95 23.29
N ALA A 40 -53.66 -18.69 23.18
CA ALA A 40 -52.55 -18.34 22.28
C ALA A 40 -52.91 -18.39 20.78
N CYS A 41 -53.97 -19.11 20.38
CA CYS A 41 -54.45 -19.09 18.99
C CYS A 41 -55.53 -18.02 18.78
N ILE A 42 -56.32 -17.70 19.82
CA ILE A 42 -57.30 -16.62 19.82
C ILE A 42 -56.60 -15.26 19.72
N GLU A 43 -55.61 -15.02 20.59
CA GLU A 43 -54.80 -13.78 20.60
C GLU A 43 -54.10 -13.51 19.27
N LEU A 44 -53.85 -14.57 18.50
CA LEU A 44 -53.12 -14.50 17.24
C LEU A 44 -54.01 -14.75 16.03
N ALA A 45 -55.33 -14.85 16.22
CA ALA A 45 -56.34 -15.05 15.19
C ALA A 45 -56.00 -16.15 14.17
N ILE A 46 -55.45 -17.28 14.62
CA ILE A 46 -55.05 -18.41 13.76
C ILE A 46 -55.84 -19.69 14.09
N PRO A 47 -56.03 -20.60 13.11
CA PRO A 47 -56.76 -21.86 13.34
C PRO A 47 -56.08 -22.77 14.36
N CYS A 48 -56.84 -23.27 15.33
CA CYS A 48 -56.36 -24.17 16.37
C CYS A 48 -56.63 -25.65 16.02
N THR A 49 -55.69 -26.31 15.33
CA THR A 49 -55.84 -27.70 14.80
C THR A 49 -54.91 -28.72 15.48
N ARG A 50 -55.15 -30.04 15.34
CA ARG A 50 -54.37 -31.13 16.01
C ARG A 50 -54.02 -32.30 15.08
N ASN A 51 -53.69 -31.99 13.84
CA ASN A 51 -53.63 -32.95 12.75
C ASN A 51 -52.23 -33.54 12.52
N ARG A 52 -51.16 -33.03 13.16
CA ARG A 52 -49.77 -33.50 12.92
C ARG A 52 -49.33 -34.64 13.87
N PRO A 53 -48.82 -35.79 13.39
CA PRO A 53 -48.34 -36.90 14.24
C PRO A 53 -47.06 -36.57 15.04
N ARG A 54 -46.80 -37.27 16.17
CA ARG A 54 -45.66 -37.02 17.11
C ARG A 54 -44.52 -38.05 16.91
N LYS A 55 -43.25 -37.62 17.01
CA LYS A 55 -42.05 -38.50 17.12
C LYS A 55 -41.38 -38.36 18.51
N LYS A 56 -40.85 -39.45 19.11
CA LYS A 56 -40.28 -39.53 20.48
C LYS A 56 -38.84 -38.97 20.58
N ARG A 57 -38.46 -38.44 21.77
CA ARG A 57 -37.10 -38.02 22.18
C ARG A 57 -36.54 -38.95 23.28
N GLY A 58 -35.21 -39.16 23.32
CA GLY A 58 -34.47 -39.98 24.30
C GLY A 58 -34.22 -39.29 25.66
N PRO A 59 -33.60 -39.98 26.65
CA PRO A 59 -33.66 -39.62 28.07
C PRO A 59 -32.57 -38.64 28.57
N PRO A 60 -32.73 -38.02 29.76
CA PRO A 60 -31.90 -36.91 30.25
C PRO A 60 -30.71 -37.34 31.14
N ASN A 61 -29.70 -36.44 31.20
CA ASN A 61 -28.40 -36.59 31.86
C ASN A 61 -28.47 -36.37 33.40
N ARG A 62 -27.88 -37.28 34.17
CA ARG A 62 -27.93 -37.36 35.65
C ARG A 62 -26.80 -36.60 36.38
N TYR A 63 -25.88 -35.97 35.66
CA TYR A 63 -24.70 -35.31 36.26
C TYR A 63 -25.03 -34.05 37.09
N VAL A 64 -26.13 -33.36 36.77
CA VAL A 64 -26.44 -32.03 37.36
C VAL A 64 -27.10 -32.11 38.75
N ILE A 65 -27.53 -33.29 39.21
CA ILE A 65 -28.21 -33.44 40.50
C ILE A 65 -27.21 -33.67 41.65
N GLY A 66 -25.95 -34.04 41.37
CA GLY A 66 -24.97 -34.40 42.40
C GLY A 66 -24.15 -33.25 43.01
N LEU A 67 -24.19 -32.05 42.45
CA LEU A 67 -23.25 -30.96 42.81
C LEU A 67 -23.82 -29.91 43.79
N THR A 68 -24.97 -30.16 44.42
CA THR A 68 -25.62 -29.18 45.32
C THR A 68 -25.54 -29.53 46.82
N GLU A 69 -24.81 -30.57 47.21
CA GLU A 69 -24.74 -31.00 48.62
C GLU A 69 -23.29 -31.27 49.08
N THR A 70 -22.44 -30.23 49.21
CA THR A 70 -21.21 -30.15 50.06
C THR A 70 -20.48 -28.85 49.68
N GLU A 71 -20.21 -27.85 50.53
CA GLU A 71 -19.37 -27.83 51.74
C GLU A 71 -19.55 -26.51 52.55
N VAL A 72 -19.30 -26.59 53.87
CA VAL A 72 -19.26 -25.53 54.89
C VAL A 72 -17.99 -25.74 55.77
N ASP A 73 -17.43 -24.63 56.30
CA ASP A 73 -16.48 -24.42 57.46
C ASP A 73 -14.93 -24.23 57.28
N LEU A 74 -14.47 -22.95 57.41
CA LEU A 74 -13.53 -22.27 58.38
C LEU A 74 -12.36 -23.03 59.12
N PRO A 75 -11.36 -22.39 59.84
CA PRO A 75 -10.71 -21.04 59.78
C PRO A 75 -9.16 -20.91 60.14
N SER A 76 -8.60 -19.73 59.81
CA SER A 76 -7.63 -18.78 60.49
C SER A 76 -6.28 -19.08 61.20
N THR A 77 -5.31 -18.18 60.87
CA THR A 77 -4.29 -17.41 61.68
C THR A 77 -2.78 -17.78 61.79
N SER A 78 -1.95 -16.75 61.55
CA SER A 78 -0.47 -16.60 61.43
C SER A 78 0.32 -16.60 62.77
N PRO A 79 1.70 -16.51 62.84
CA PRO A 79 2.43 -15.22 62.69
C PRO A 79 3.95 -15.29 62.28
N ALA A 80 4.61 -14.11 62.31
CA ALA A 80 5.92 -13.68 61.78
C ALA A 80 7.22 -14.05 62.55
N SER A 81 8.41 -13.78 61.96
CA SER A 81 9.63 -13.32 62.68
C SER A 81 10.78 -12.79 61.77
N THR A 82 11.62 -11.95 62.37
CA THR A 82 12.55 -10.89 61.94
C THR A 82 14.04 -11.28 61.69
N SER A 83 14.88 -10.30 61.30
CA SER A 83 16.35 -10.09 61.62
C SER A 83 17.37 -10.42 60.48
N THR A 84 18.48 -9.71 60.16
CA THR A 84 19.14 -8.41 60.52
C THR A 84 20.29 -8.07 59.51
N THR A 85 20.57 -6.77 59.24
CA THR A 85 21.86 -6.04 58.90
C THR A 85 22.96 -6.66 58.01
N ALA A 86 23.80 -5.99 57.20
CA ALA A 86 24.18 -4.59 56.83
C ALA A 86 24.98 -4.70 55.49
N ILE A 87 25.16 -3.69 54.61
CA ILE A 87 26.19 -2.65 54.61
C ILE A 87 25.93 -1.76 53.37
N THR A 88 25.98 -0.44 53.52
CA THR A 88 26.07 0.57 52.44
C THR A 88 27.53 0.83 52.02
N PRO A 89 27.76 1.30 50.79
CA PRO A 89 28.21 2.69 50.69
C PRO A 89 27.52 3.52 49.61
N ASN A 90 27.36 4.79 49.97
CA ASN A 90 26.92 5.96 49.21
C ASN A 90 27.31 6.00 47.72
N SER A 91 26.37 6.40 46.87
CA SER A 91 26.44 7.72 46.22
C SER A 91 25.10 8.09 45.58
N THR A 92 24.64 9.30 45.85
CA THR A 92 23.43 9.93 45.32
C THR A 92 23.49 10.10 43.80
N SER A 93 22.59 9.45 43.08
CA SER A 93 21.98 9.98 41.86
C SER A 93 20.47 9.87 42.03
N THR A 94 19.79 11.01 42.13
CA THR A 94 18.32 11.10 42.15
C THR A 94 17.78 10.66 40.80
N TYR A 95 17.58 9.36 40.63
CA TYR A 95 16.66 8.82 39.63
C TYR A 95 15.26 8.88 40.22
N LEU A 96 14.43 9.80 39.71
CA LEU A 96 12.98 9.64 39.82
C LEU A 96 12.62 8.28 39.20
N PRO A 97 11.78 7.46 39.85
CA PRO A 97 11.34 6.20 39.27
C PRO A 97 10.61 6.47 37.94
N PRO A 98 10.69 5.56 36.95
CA PRO A 98 9.93 5.69 35.71
C PRO A 98 8.44 5.83 36.02
N LEU A 99 7.75 6.74 35.33
CA LEU A 99 6.29 6.84 35.41
C LEU A 99 5.64 5.48 35.06
N PRO A 100 4.56 5.07 35.75
CA PRO A 100 3.74 3.93 35.34
C PRO A 100 3.39 4.00 33.85
N ILE A 101 3.44 2.88 33.14
CA ILE A 101 3.28 2.85 31.67
C ILE A 101 1.93 3.45 31.23
N LEU A 102 0.86 3.24 32.01
CA LEU A 102 -0.46 3.78 31.72
C LEU A 102 -0.49 5.32 31.76
N ASP A 103 0.32 5.94 32.63
CA ASP A 103 0.44 7.39 32.76
C ASP A 103 1.15 8.03 31.54
N GLN A 104 1.79 7.21 30.70
CA GLN A 104 2.32 7.66 29.40
C GLN A 104 1.20 7.95 28.39
N ILE A 105 -0.03 7.47 28.62
CA ILE A 105 -1.20 7.76 27.80
C ILE A 105 -1.91 9.02 28.32
N ALA A 106 -2.38 8.98 29.57
CA ALA A 106 -3.04 10.10 30.22
C ALA A 106 -3.10 9.89 31.74
N SER A 107 -3.54 10.90 32.47
CA SER A 107 -3.74 10.77 33.92
C SER A 107 -4.83 9.73 34.24
N PRO A 108 -4.80 9.09 35.43
CA PRO A 108 -5.82 8.14 35.85
C PRO A 108 -7.25 8.68 35.74
N GLU A 109 -7.47 9.98 35.94
CA GLU A 109 -8.77 10.63 35.81
C GLU A 109 -9.26 10.63 34.35
N ILE A 110 -8.38 10.95 33.40
CA ILE A 110 -8.70 10.94 31.96
C ILE A 110 -8.97 9.51 31.50
N ILE A 111 -8.13 8.55 31.89
CA ILE A 111 -8.33 7.14 31.58
C ILE A 111 -9.70 6.67 32.10
N ARG A 112 -10.07 7.02 33.33
CA ARG A 112 -11.38 6.69 33.89
C ARG A 112 -12.53 7.30 33.09
N CYS A 113 -12.41 8.55 32.64
CA CYS A 113 -13.42 9.19 31.81
C CYS A 113 -13.62 8.44 30.48
N ILE A 114 -12.51 8.10 29.81
CA ILE A 114 -12.54 7.35 28.54
C ILE A 114 -13.20 5.97 28.74
N LEU A 115 -12.88 5.27 29.83
CA LEU A 115 -13.48 3.98 30.14
C LEU A 115 -14.98 4.11 30.42
N ASP A 116 -15.40 5.14 31.16
CA ASP A 116 -16.83 5.43 31.39
C ASP A 116 -17.55 5.70 30.06
N ASP A 117 -16.94 6.44 29.14
CA ASP A 117 -17.51 6.70 27.82
C ASP A 117 -17.64 5.43 26.97
N TRP A 118 -16.65 4.52 27.02
CA TRP A 118 -16.80 3.21 26.37
C TRP A 118 -18.04 2.47 26.87
N PHE A 119 -18.17 2.31 28.19
CA PHE A 119 -19.27 1.54 28.77
C PHE A 119 -20.63 2.20 28.58
N ASN A 120 -20.70 3.53 28.63
CA ASN A 120 -21.97 4.25 28.52
C ASN A 120 -22.41 4.51 27.07
N LEU A 121 -21.47 4.66 26.13
CA LEU A 121 -21.77 5.09 24.77
C LEU A 121 -21.53 4.02 23.71
N ILE A 122 -20.46 3.22 23.81
CA ILE A 122 -20.02 2.30 22.74
C ILE A 122 -20.41 0.84 23.02
N HIS A 123 -20.41 0.43 24.29
CA HIS A 123 -20.56 -0.97 24.68
C HIS A 123 -21.79 -1.65 24.07
N SER A 124 -22.90 -0.93 23.85
CA SER A 124 -24.10 -1.50 23.23
C SER A 124 -23.88 -2.08 21.83
N VAL A 125 -22.90 -1.58 21.07
CA VAL A 125 -22.53 -2.14 19.76
C VAL A 125 -21.26 -2.99 19.80
N CYS A 126 -20.48 -2.91 20.88
CA CYS A 126 -19.30 -3.74 21.12
C CYS A 126 -19.30 -4.39 22.52
N PRO A 127 -20.23 -5.32 22.83
CA PRO A 127 -20.44 -5.83 24.19
C PRO A 127 -19.45 -6.94 24.58
N ILE A 128 -18.15 -6.74 24.34
CA ILE A 128 -17.10 -7.76 24.49
C ILE A 128 -16.37 -7.72 25.83
N HIS A 129 -16.77 -6.87 26.77
CA HIS A 129 -16.16 -6.76 28.10
C HIS A 129 -17.21 -6.95 29.19
N HIS A 130 -16.84 -7.58 30.31
CA HIS A 130 -17.67 -7.58 31.52
C HIS A 130 -17.28 -6.41 32.42
N ARG A 131 -18.15 -5.42 32.60
CA ARG A 131 -17.79 -4.11 33.18
C ARG A 131 -17.26 -4.25 34.61
N ALA A 132 -17.99 -4.95 35.47
CA ALA A 132 -17.63 -5.08 36.88
C ALA A 132 -16.29 -5.81 37.08
N ASN A 133 -15.98 -6.80 36.22
CA ASN A 133 -14.69 -7.50 36.29
C ASN A 133 -13.56 -6.58 35.82
N PHE A 134 -13.75 -5.90 34.68
CA PHE A 134 -12.77 -4.97 34.12
C PHE A 134 -12.39 -3.86 35.13
N LEU A 135 -13.38 -3.18 35.71
CA LEU A 135 -13.15 -2.09 36.66
C LEU A 135 -12.55 -2.59 37.98
N LYS A 136 -12.94 -3.78 38.47
CA LYS A 136 -12.35 -4.38 39.66
C LYS A 136 -10.87 -4.69 39.47
N ARG A 137 -10.50 -5.25 38.33
CA ARG A 137 -9.09 -5.52 37.98
C ARG A 137 -8.26 -4.23 37.89
N LEU A 138 -8.82 -3.20 37.28
CA LEU A 138 -8.18 -1.88 37.23
C LEU A 138 -7.98 -1.29 38.64
N ALA A 139 -9.00 -1.35 39.49
CA ALA A 139 -8.93 -0.87 40.87
C ALA A 139 -7.93 -1.66 41.75
N ASN A 140 -7.72 -2.95 41.45
CA ASN A 140 -6.73 -3.79 42.13
C ASN A 140 -5.28 -3.51 41.70
N GLY A 141 -5.06 -2.66 40.69
CA GLY A 141 -3.72 -2.37 40.16
C GLY A 141 -3.16 -3.48 39.26
N ASP A 142 -4.03 -4.33 38.68
CA ASP A 142 -3.59 -5.44 37.81
C ASP A 142 -2.78 -4.96 36.60
N VAL A 143 -2.96 -3.71 36.16
CA VAL A 143 -2.21 -3.07 35.06
C VAL A 143 -0.70 -3.00 35.32
N GLU A 144 -0.24 -3.10 36.57
CA GLU A 144 1.19 -3.13 36.91
C GLU A 144 1.80 -4.54 36.82
N ARG A 145 0.97 -5.58 36.81
CA ARG A 145 1.39 -6.98 36.95
C ARG A 145 1.04 -7.84 35.74
N ASP A 146 0.01 -7.45 35.01
CA ASP A 146 -0.49 -8.16 33.83
C ASP A 146 -0.33 -7.25 32.59
N PRO A 147 0.71 -7.46 31.76
CA PRO A 147 0.95 -6.65 30.57
C PRO A 147 -0.15 -6.81 29.52
N GLU A 148 -0.83 -7.96 29.44
CA GLU A 148 -1.94 -8.15 28.51
C GLU A 148 -3.17 -7.34 28.96
N PHE A 149 -3.44 -7.29 30.27
CA PHE A 149 -4.50 -6.43 30.80
C PHE A 149 -4.17 -4.94 30.65
N LEU A 150 -2.90 -4.54 30.83
CA LEU A 150 -2.46 -3.18 30.52
C LEU A 150 -2.70 -2.83 29.03
N ALA A 151 -2.32 -3.73 28.11
CA ALA A 151 -2.61 -3.55 26.69
C ALA A 151 -4.11 -3.47 26.40
N LEU A 152 -4.93 -4.25 27.12
CA LEU A 152 -6.38 -4.22 27.02
C LEU A 152 -6.95 -2.86 27.42
N VAL A 153 -6.46 -2.25 28.52
CA VAL A 153 -6.88 -0.90 28.94
C VAL A 153 -6.47 0.16 27.93
N ILE A 154 -5.21 0.13 27.46
CA ILE A 154 -4.71 1.12 26.48
C ILE A 154 -5.44 0.99 25.14
N SER A 155 -5.65 -0.24 24.66
CA SER A 155 -6.39 -0.47 23.41
C SER A 155 -7.86 -0.10 23.52
N LEU A 156 -8.50 -0.23 24.69
CA LEU A 156 -9.86 0.25 24.92
C LEU A 156 -9.94 1.78 24.85
N CYS A 157 -8.92 2.48 25.36
CA CYS A 157 -8.81 3.93 25.20
C CYS A 157 -8.69 4.29 23.71
N CYS A 158 -7.84 3.57 22.98
CA CYS A 158 -7.66 3.70 21.53
C CYS A 158 -8.99 3.57 20.76
N ALA A 159 -9.76 2.51 21.03
CA ALA A 159 -11.05 2.29 20.36
C ALA A 159 -12.11 3.32 20.73
N THR A 160 -12.08 3.83 21.96
CA THR A 160 -13.01 4.88 22.43
C THR A 160 -12.72 6.21 21.75
N VAL A 161 -11.45 6.64 21.72
CA VAL A 161 -11.06 7.92 21.12
C VAL A 161 -11.30 7.93 19.62
N SER A 162 -11.11 6.78 18.97
CA SER A 162 -11.46 6.58 17.56
C SER A 162 -12.97 6.62 17.35
N SER A 163 -13.75 5.91 18.17
CA SER A 163 -15.21 5.84 17.97
C SER A 163 -15.95 7.14 18.30
N LEU A 164 -15.41 7.99 19.18
CA LEU A 164 -16.06 9.23 19.61
C LEU A 164 -15.18 10.45 19.29
N PRO A 165 -14.86 10.70 18.00
CA PRO A 165 -13.79 11.61 17.65
C PRO A 165 -14.10 13.07 18.03
N ARG A 166 -15.37 13.50 18.06
CA ARG A 166 -15.71 14.86 18.53
C ARG A 166 -15.56 14.99 20.02
N LYS A 167 -16.08 14.02 20.76
CA LYS A 167 -15.98 14.01 22.22
C LYS A 167 -14.52 13.90 22.66
N ALA A 168 -13.75 13.03 22.01
CA ALA A 168 -12.32 12.86 22.25
C ALA A 168 -11.53 14.15 22.06
N ALA A 169 -11.82 14.88 20.98
CA ALA A 169 -11.17 16.16 20.69
C ALA A 169 -11.45 17.24 21.74
N VAL A 170 -12.53 17.11 22.52
CA VAL A 170 -12.92 18.07 23.56
C VAL A 170 -12.47 17.61 24.95
N ASP A 171 -12.74 16.36 25.30
CA ASP A 171 -12.65 15.87 26.67
C ASP A 171 -11.30 15.22 26.99
N TYR A 172 -10.60 14.69 25.98
CA TYR A 172 -9.31 14.02 26.15
C TYR A 172 -8.40 14.15 24.91
N PRO A 173 -8.06 15.38 24.50
CA PRO A 173 -7.36 15.67 23.23
C PRO A 173 -5.94 15.08 23.14
N ASP A 174 -5.30 14.84 24.30
CA ASP A 174 -3.93 14.30 24.36
C ASP A 174 -3.85 12.78 24.13
N VAL A 175 -5.01 12.11 24.08
CA VAL A 175 -5.11 10.66 23.85
C VAL A 175 -5.44 10.38 22.40
N THR A 176 -4.47 9.91 21.63
CA THR A 176 -4.63 9.59 20.21
C THR A 176 -4.46 8.10 19.94
N VAL A 177 -5.07 7.61 18.85
CA VAL A 177 -4.93 6.22 18.39
C VAL A 177 -3.46 5.84 18.23
N LYS A 178 -2.68 6.72 17.58
CA LYS A 178 -1.24 6.55 17.38
C LYS A 178 -0.48 6.44 18.69
N ARG A 179 -0.71 7.35 19.65
CA ARG A 179 -0.05 7.32 20.97
C ARG A 179 -0.34 6.02 21.73
N CYS A 180 -1.60 5.58 21.75
CA CYS A 180 -1.98 4.31 22.36
C CYS A 180 -1.27 3.11 21.71
N PHE A 181 -1.23 3.10 20.37
CA PHE A 181 -0.56 2.03 19.62
C PHE A 181 0.95 2.02 19.84
N ASP A 182 1.61 3.18 19.81
CA ASP A 182 3.05 3.34 19.99
C ASP A 182 3.48 2.87 21.39
N VAL A 183 2.72 3.18 22.44
CA VAL A 183 3.00 2.69 23.80
C VAL A 183 2.88 1.17 23.88
N ILE A 184 1.86 0.57 23.26
CA ILE A 184 1.70 -0.90 23.23
C ILE A 184 2.88 -1.56 22.49
N GLN A 185 3.32 -1.00 21.35
CA GLN A 185 4.44 -1.53 20.56
C GLN A 185 5.78 -1.34 21.28
N TYR A 186 6.05 -0.15 21.82
CA TYR A 186 7.30 0.18 22.50
C TYR A 186 7.55 -0.74 23.70
N HIS A 187 6.51 -0.98 24.51
CA HIS A 187 6.59 -1.88 25.67
C HIS A 187 6.31 -3.35 25.32
N ARG A 188 6.10 -3.68 24.03
CA ARG A 188 5.86 -5.05 23.54
C ARG A 188 4.76 -5.79 24.29
N LEU A 189 3.70 -5.08 24.68
CA LEU A 189 2.67 -5.60 25.60
C LEU A 189 1.83 -6.75 25.01
N LEU A 190 1.86 -6.93 23.68
CA LEU A 190 1.12 -7.97 22.96
C LEU A 190 2.02 -8.98 22.21
N ASP A 191 3.35 -8.94 22.40
CA ASP A 191 4.33 -9.80 21.71
C ASP A 191 4.41 -11.22 22.33
N ASN A 192 3.31 -11.72 22.92
CA ASN A 192 3.32 -12.99 23.63
C ASN A 192 3.41 -14.18 22.66
N TYR A 193 4.60 -14.77 22.50
CA TYR A 193 4.85 -15.95 21.68
C TYR A 193 4.37 -17.28 22.32
N ARG A 194 3.82 -17.26 23.55
CA ARG A 194 3.59 -18.50 24.34
C ARG A 194 2.12 -18.92 24.47
N SER A 195 1.14 -18.01 24.35
CA SER A 195 -0.29 -18.35 24.47
C SER A 195 -1.19 -17.27 23.87
N ILE A 196 -2.22 -17.68 23.12
CA ILE A 196 -3.30 -16.78 22.65
C ILE A 196 -4.37 -16.74 23.74
N SER A 197 -4.68 -15.55 24.27
CA SER A 197 -5.71 -15.34 25.30
C SER A 197 -6.91 -14.56 24.77
N LEU A 198 -8.04 -14.58 25.49
CA LEU A 198 -9.20 -13.73 25.14
C LEU A 198 -8.85 -12.24 25.23
N GLN A 199 -8.05 -11.84 26.22
CA GLN A 199 -7.64 -10.44 26.42
C GLN A 199 -6.75 -9.96 25.27
N TRP A 200 -5.80 -10.80 24.85
CA TRP A 200 -4.98 -10.53 23.66
C TRP A 200 -5.85 -10.33 22.42
N CYS A 201 -6.85 -11.20 22.22
CA CYS A 201 -7.79 -11.07 21.10
C CYS A 201 -8.61 -9.78 21.19
N GLN A 202 -9.16 -9.45 22.35
CA GLN A 202 -9.93 -8.21 22.56
C GLN A 202 -9.06 -6.98 22.31
N ALA A 203 -7.82 -6.94 22.81
CA ALA A 203 -6.91 -5.82 22.62
C ALA A 203 -6.57 -5.60 21.13
N LYS A 204 -6.26 -6.68 20.39
CA LYS A 204 -6.00 -6.59 18.95
C LYS A 204 -7.24 -6.21 18.15
N TYR A 205 -8.43 -6.64 18.55
CA TYR A 205 -9.68 -6.20 17.92
C TYR A 205 -9.88 -4.69 18.07
N HIS A 206 -9.70 -4.14 19.28
CA HIS A 206 -9.76 -2.69 19.53
C HIS A 206 -8.78 -1.93 18.66
N LEU A 207 -7.52 -2.36 18.62
CA LEU A 207 -6.52 -1.74 17.76
C LEU A 207 -6.92 -1.83 16.28
N SER A 208 -7.35 -3.00 15.80
CA SER A 208 -7.75 -3.19 14.40
C SER A 208 -8.88 -2.24 13.98
N THR A 209 -9.87 -2.03 14.85
CA THR A 209 -11.04 -1.18 14.58
C THR A 209 -10.74 0.30 14.72
N SER A 210 -9.72 0.68 15.50
CA SER A 210 -9.29 2.07 15.69
C SER A 210 -8.59 2.67 14.46
N PHE A 211 -8.04 1.82 13.59
CA PHE A 211 -7.36 2.22 12.35
C PHE A 211 -8.28 2.17 11.10
N VAL A 212 -9.59 1.96 11.27
CA VAL A 212 -10.54 1.82 10.15
C VAL A 212 -10.89 3.20 9.59
N GLY A 213 -10.32 3.54 8.42
CA GLY A 213 -10.49 4.84 7.76
C GLY A 213 -9.19 5.41 7.19
N GLU A 214 -8.06 4.81 7.57
CA GLU A 214 -6.76 4.90 6.91
C GLU A 214 -6.57 3.61 6.12
N GLU A 215 -5.98 3.66 4.93
CA GLU A 215 -5.54 2.46 4.20
C GLU A 215 -4.30 1.82 4.88
N SER A 216 -4.36 1.63 6.20
CA SER A 216 -3.26 1.08 6.97
C SER A 216 -3.25 -0.44 6.85
N LEU A 217 -2.14 -0.99 6.37
CA LEU A 217 -1.82 -2.42 6.48
C LEU A 217 -1.90 -2.91 7.95
N ILE A 218 -1.82 -2.00 8.92
CA ILE A 218 -1.93 -2.25 10.36
C ILE A 218 -3.32 -2.82 10.71
N SER A 219 -4.41 -2.17 10.27
CA SER A 219 -5.77 -2.69 10.51
C SER A 219 -5.93 -4.08 9.91
N PHE A 220 -5.43 -4.27 8.67
CA PHE A 220 -5.42 -5.56 7.96
C PHE A 220 -4.76 -6.68 8.76
N ARG A 221 -3.49 -6.45 9.15
CA ARG A 221 -2.70 -7.40 9.94
C ARG A 221 -3.37 -7.74 11.27
N LEU A 222 -3.80 -6.73 12.02
CA LEU A 222 -4.39 -6.92 13.35
C LEU A 222 -5.71 -7.68 13.30
N LEU A 223 -6.57 -7.40 12.30
CA LEU A 223 -7.82 -8.15 12.13
C LEU A 223 -7.55 -9.62 11.74
N GLY A 224 -6.52 -9.87 10.90
CA GLY A 224 -6.10 -11.22 10.55
C GLY A 224 -5.56 -12.01 11.74
N GLU A 225 -4.74 -11.38 12.56
CA GLU A 225 -4.19 -11.95 13.79
C GLU A 225 -5.29 -12.28 14.80
N VAL A 226 -6.23 -11.37 15.05
CA VAL A 226 -7.34 -11.65 15.97
C VAL A 226 -8.33 -12.67 15.39
N ALA A 227 -8.59 -12.70 14.08
CA ALA A 227 -9.42 -13.72 13.46
C ALA A 227 -8.82 -15.11 13.64
N THR A 228 -7.50 -15.24 13.50
CA THR A 228 -6.78 -16.49 13.75
C THR A 228 -6.81 -16.85 15.23
N GLY A 229 -6.56 -15.87 16.11
CA GLY A 229 -6.54 -16.09 17.56
C GLY A 229 -7.90 -16.47 18.13
N ILE A 230 -8.98 -15.79 17.73
CA ILE A 230 -10.32 -16.13 18.22
C ILE A 230 -10.76 -17.51 17.71
N LYS A 231 -10.39 -17.87 16.48
CA LYS A 231 -10.68 -19.20 15.93
C LYS A 231 -9.92 -20.27 16.71
N TYR A 232 -8.67 -20.01 17.08
CA TYR A 232 -7.90 -20.89 17.96
C TYR A 232 -8.58 -21.10 19.32
N LEU A 233 -8.95 -20.01 20.01
CA LEU A 233 -9.65 -20.08 21.30
C LEU A 233 -10.95 -20.88 21.19
N VAL A 234 -11.76 -20.57 20.17
CA VAL A 234 -13.05 -21.21 19.96
C VAL A 234 -12.92 -22.71 19.68
N CYS A 235 -11.93 -23.11 18.88
CA CYS A 235 -11.74 -24.49 18.47
C CYS A 235 -11.03 -25.35 19.52
N TYR A 236 -10.10 -24.77 20.29
CA TYR A 236 -9.16 -25.54 21.09
C TYR A 236 -9.20 -25.23 22.59
N ASP A 237 -9.58 -24.01 23.00
CA ASP A 237 -9.46 -23.59 24.40
C ASP A 237 -10.78 -23.27 25.09
N MET A 238 -11.88 -23.12 24.32
CA MET A 238 -13.22 -22.86 24.85
C MET A 238 -13.65 -23.83 25.99
N PRO A 239 -13.31 -25.14 25.97
CA PRO A 239 -13.62 -26.04 27.09
C PRO A 239 -12.91 -25.70 28.41
N ASN A 240 -11.78 -25.01 28.36
CA ASN A 240 -10.98 -24.62 29.54
C ASN A 240 -11.31 -23.20 30.04
N MET A 241 -12.05 -22.42 29.25
CA MET A 241 -12.44 -21.05 29.57
C MET A 241 -13.60 -21.02 30.58
N SER A 242 -13.62 -19.99 31.43
CA SER A 242 -14.75 -19.74 32.31
C SER A 242 -16.03 -19.41 31.51
N ARG A 243 -17.20 -19.57 32.13
CA ARG A 243 -18.48 -19.24 31.47
C ARG A 243 -18.52 -17.80 30.94
N ILE A 244 -17.92 -16.86 31.66
CA ILE A 244 -17.84 -15.44 31.26
C ILE A 244 -16.99 -15.33 30.00
N GLU A 245 -15.78 -15.90 30.02
CA GLU A 245 -14.85 -15.85 28.90
C GLU A 245 -15.42 -16.54 27.64
N VAL A 246 -16.13 -17.66 27.78
CA VAL A 246 -16.79 -18.34 26.65
C VAL A 246 -17.80 -17.44 25.97
N GLU A 247 -18.67 -16.77 26.73
CA GLU A 247 -19.68 -15.89 26.15
C GLU A 247 -19.06 -14.61 25.57
N LEU A 248 -18.04 -14.03 26.20
CA LEU A 248 -17.29 -12.90 25.64
C LEU A 248 -16.53 -13.27 24.36
N ALA A 249 -15.96 -14.48 24.28
CA ALA A 249 -15.30 -14.99 23.08
C ALA A 249 -16.28 -15.19 21.93
N LYS A 250 -17.50 -15.70 22.19
CA LYS A 250 -18.57 -15.77 21.18
C LYS A 250 -18.98 -14.40 20.68
N ARG A 251 -19.14 -13.42 21.59
CA ARG A 251 -19.46 -12.03 21.22
C ARG A 251 -18.36 -11.43 20.32
N LEU A 252 -17.08 -11.66 20.65
CA LEU A 252 -15.95 -11.20 19.84
C LEU A 252 -15.88 -11.91 18.48
N TYR A 253 -16.11 -13.23 18.44
CA TYR A 253 -16.19 -14.00 17.19
C TYR A 253 -17.25 -13.42 16.24
N CYS A 254 -18.44 -13.11 16.75
CA CYS A 254 -19.52 -12.48 16.00
C CYS A 254 -19.11 -11.11 15.41
N LEU A 255 -18.42 -10.27 16.19
CA LEU A 255 -17.95 -8.96 15.72
C LEU A 255 -16.86 -9.07 14.64
N ILE A 256 -15.92 -10.00 14.79
CA ILE A 256 -14.87 -10.24 13.79
C ILE A 256 -15.49 -10.76 12.50
N LEU A 257 -16.48 -11.66 12.59
CA LEU A 257 -17.25 -12.10 11.43
C LEU A 257 -17.90 -10.93 10.70
N CYS A 258 -18.56 -10.02 11.42
CA CYS A 258 -19.15 -8.82 10.83
C CYS A 258 -18.09 -7.94 10.14
N GLY A 259 -16.92 -7.76 10.76
CA GLY A 259 -15.79 -7.00 10.20
C GLY A 259 -15.26 -7.61 8.90
N LEU A 260 -15.04 -8.92 8.87
CA LEU A 260 -14.57 -9.64 7.69
C LEU A 260 -15.59 -9.62 6.55
N CYS A 261 -16.88 -9.80 6.84
CA CYS A 261 -17.93 -9.65 5.83
C CYS A 261 -17.96 -8.22 5.26
N THR A 262 -17.80 -7.21 6.12
CA THR A 262 -17.71 -5.80 5.68
C THR A 262 -16.52 -5.59 4.72
N TRP A 263 -15.35 -6.14 5.02
CA TRP A 263 -14.18 -6.06 4.12
C TRP A 263 -14.40 -6.77 2.79
N SER A 264 -15.06 -7.93 2.83
CA SER A 264 -15.39 -8.67 1.61
C SER A 264 -16.40 -7.92 0.74
N ILE A 265 -17.35 -7.17 1.33
CA ILE A 265 -18.24 -6.26 0.60
C ILE A 265 -17.42 -5.18 -0.13
N TYR A 266 -16.37 -4.67 0.50
CA TYR A 266 -15.45 -3.68 -0.10
C TYR A 266 -14.39 -4.29 -1.05
N GLY A 267 -14.50 -5.57 -1.41
CA GLY A 267 -13.57 -6.22 -2.34
C GLY A 267 -12.16 -6.48 -1.76
N ARG A 268 -11.97 -6.38 -0.44
CA ARG A 268 -10.69 -6.66 0.22
C ARG A 268 -10.55 -8.17 0.50
N PRO A 269 -9.36 -8.77 0.27
CA PRO A 269 -9.14 -10.20 0.52
C PRO A 269 -9.34 -10.50 2.01
N CYS A 270 -10.11 -11.53 2.36
CA CYS A 270 -10.41 -11.87 3.75
C CYS A 270 -9.82 -13.22 4.13
N ILE A 271 -9.19 -13.29 5.31
CA ILE A 271 -8.80 -14.57 5.93
C ILE A 271 -10.09 -15.22 6.45
N GLY A 272 -10.45 -16.39 5.92
CA GLY A 272 -11.75 -17.00 6.17
C GLY A 272 -11.94 -17.47 7.62
N LEU A 273 -12.70 -16.71 8.41
CA LEU A 273 -13.16 -17.16 9.74
C LEU A 273 -14.18 -18.30 9.64
N LEU A 274 -14.98 -18.32 8.57
CA LEU A 274 -15.98 -19.36 8.29
C LEU A 274 -15.40 -20.40 7.34
N SER A 275 -15.23 -21.63 7.83
CA SER A 275 -15.06 -22.83 7.01
C SER A 275 -16.38 -23.61 6.95
N PRO A 276 -16.58 -24.49 5.95
CA PRO A 276 -17.78 -25.33 5.86
C PRO A 276 -18.07 -26.19 7.10
N GLN A 277 -17.06 -26.39 7.97
CA GLN A 277 -17.14 -27.17 9.20
C GLN A 277 -17.60 -26.33 10.41
N ASP A 278 -17.63 -25.00 10.31
CA ASP A 278 -17.93 -24.12 11.44
C ASP A 278 -19.44 -24.11 11.76
N ASN A 279 -19.78 -24.44 13.01
CA ASN A 279 -21.16 -24.39 13.49
C ASN A 279 -21.49 -22.99 14.02
N ILE A 280 -21.86 -22.08 13.13
CA ILE A 280 -22.19 -20.68 13.46
C ILE A 280 -23.32 -20.58 14.50
N GLN A 281 -24.25 -21.53 14.52
CA GLN A 281 -25.31 -21.56 15.53
C GLN A 281 -24.78 -21.85 16.94
N ALA A 282 -23.69 -22.63 17.07
CA ALA A 282 -23.03 -22.86 18.34
C ALA A 282 -22.24 -21.62 18.82
N MET A 283 -21.85 -20.74 17.88
CA MET A 283 -21.17 -19.47 18.17
C MET A 283 -22.13 -18.33 18.46
N LYS A 284 -23.45 -18.57 18.47
CA LYS A 284 -24.43 -17.56 18.87
C LYS A 284 -24.33 -17.30 20.38
N PRO A 285 -23.94 -16.09 20.83
CA PRO A 285 -23.90 -15.75 22.24
C PRO A 285 -25.29 -15.75 22.87
N LEU A 286 -25.35 -16.08 24.16
CA LEU A 286 -26.58 -16.05 24.95
C LEU A 286 -26.99 -14.61 25.23
N ASP A 287 -28.31 -14.37 25.17
CA ASP A 287 -28.93 -13.08 25.47
C ASP A 287 -28.95 -12.80 26.99
N LEU A 288 -27.76 -12.59 27.57
CA LEU A 288 -27.54 -12.32 29.00
C LEU A 288 -27.09 -10.87 29.21
N ASN A 289 -27.57 -10.22 30.27
CA ASN A 289 -26.98 -8.99 30.79
C ASN A 289 -25.75 -9.30 31.68
N ASP A 290 -25.01 -8.29 32.15
CA ASP A 290 -23.77 -8.54 32.91
C ASP A 290 -24.05 -9.26 34.25
N THR A 291 -25.11 -8.90 34.97
CA THR A 291 -25.52 -9.58 36.22
C THR A 291 -25.92 -11.05 35.99
N GLU A 292 -26.58 -11.35 34.87
CA GLU A 292 -26.97 -12.71 34.49
C GLU A 292 -25.77 -13.55 34.01
N LEU A 293 -24.75 -12.89 33.44
CA LEU A 293 -23.52 -13.52 33.00
C LEU A 293 -22.63 -13.88 34.19
N ASP A 294 -22.51 -12.98 35.17
CA ASP A 294 -21.78 -13.18 36.42
C ASP A 294 -22.60 -12.71 37.64
N PRO A 295 -23.45 -13.57 38.23
CA PRO A 295 -24.25 -13.21 39.39
C PRO A 295 -23.43 -13.04 40.67
N THR A 296 -22.12 -13.35 40.64
CA THR A 296 -21.25 -13.29 41.83
C THR A 296 -20.53 -11.96 41.99
N ASN A 297 -20.51 -11.12 40.94
CA ASN A 297 -19.74 -9.88 40.90
C ASN A 297 -20.64 -8.69 40.57
N ILE A 298 -21.60 -8.43 41.47
CA ILE A 298 -22.53 -7.31 41.38
C ILE A 298 -21.93 -6.11 42.12
N ASP A 299 -21.88 -4.95 41.46
CA ASP A 299 -21.51 -3.68 42.11
C ASP A 299 -22.77 -2.84 42.37
N PRO A 300 -23.45 -3.03 43.51
CA PRO A 300 -24.66 -2.28 43.83
C PRO A 300 -24.38 -0.78 44.10
N ALA A 301 -23.12 -0.38 44.29
CA ALA A 301 -22.76 1.00 44.58
C ALA A 301 -22.69 1.88 43.31
N ASN A 302 -22.49 1.27 42.14
CA ASN A 302 -22.40 1.97 40.86
C ASN A 302 -23.22 1.26 39.75
N PRO A 303 -24.57 1.33 39.82
CA PRO A 303 -25.44 0.64 38.88
C PRO A 303 -25.25 1.15 37.46
N TRP A 304 -25.13 0.23 36.50
CA TRP A 304 -24.93 0.53 35.10
C TRP A 304 -26.03 -0.10 34.24
N HIS A 305 -26.36 0.53 33.11
CA HIS A 305 -27.49 0.10 32.27
C HIS A 305 -27.33 -1.32 31.72
N GLY A 306 -26.10 -1.80 31.52
CA GLY A 306 -25.82 -3.17 31.08
C GLY A 306 -25.96 -4.24 32.16
N ASP A 307 -26.13 -3.85 33.43
CA ASP A 307 -26.37 -4.80 34.53
C ASP A 307 -27.76 -5.42 34.48
N THR A 308 -28.70 -4.72 33.84
CA THR A 308 -30.13 -5.12 33.78
C THR A 308 -30.64 -5.28 32.35
N LEU A 309 -30.03 -4.61 31.37
CA LEU A 309 -30.38 -4.70 29.96
C LEU A 309 -29.29 -5.41 29.16
N THR A 310 -29.67 -6.41 28.36
CA THR A 310 -28.74 -7.10 27.46
C THR A 310 -28.66 -6.42 26.10
N TYR A 311 -27.44 -6.19 25.62
CA TYR A 311 -27.15 -5.71 24.26
C TYR A 311 -26.81 -6.85 23.29
N VAL A 312 -26.74 -8.09 23.76
CA VAL A 312 -26.43 -9.25 22.90
C VAL A 312 -27.45 -9.48 21.78
N PRO A 313 -28.77 -9.22 21.97
CA PRO A 313 -29.73 -9.34 20.87
C PRO A 313 -29.33 -8.52 19.64
N GLY A 314 -28.93 -7.26 19.79
CA GLY A 314 -28.51 -6.43 18.65
C GLY A 314 -27.32 -7.02 17.90
N LEU A 315 -26.31 -7.53 18.61
CA LEU A 315 -25.17 -8.24 18.00
C LEU A 315 -25.60 -9.52 17.27
N ASN A 316 -26.51 -10.30 17.86
CA ASN A 316 -27.06 -11.50 17.27
C ASN A 316 -27.79 -11.22 15.94
N TYR A 317 -28.57 -10.14 15.87
CA TYR A 317 -29.22 -9.72 14.62
C TYR A 317 -28.23 -9.16 13.59
N LEU A 318 -27.24 -8.37 14.03
CA LEU A 318 -26.20 -7.83 13.15
C LEU A 318 -25.42 -8.98 12.47
N THR A 319 -25.01 -9.97 13.27
CA THR A 319 -24.32 -11.16 12.80
C THR A 319 -25.19 -11.95 11.81
N HIS A 320 -26.49 -12.06 12.08
CA HIS A 320 -27.42 -12.75 11.18
C HIS A 320 -27.53 -12.04 9.82
N LEU A 321 -27.57 -10.70 9.78
CA LEU A 321 -27.59 -9.93 8.54
C LEU A 321 -26.35 -10.20 7.68
N PHE A 322 -25.16 -10.12 8.27
CA PHE A 322 -23.91 -10.43 7.56
C PHE A 322 -23.80 -11.89 7.15
N TYR A 323 -24.33 -12.82 7.95
CA TYR A 323 -24.39 -14.23 7.58
C TYR A 323 -25.31 -14.48 6.38
N LEU A 324 -26.46 -13.79 6.29
CA LEU A 324 -27.34 -13.85 5.12
C LEU A 324 -26.62 -13.32 3.86
N TRP A 325 -25.89 -12.22 3.99
CA TRP A 325 -25.04 -11.73 2.90
C TRP A 325 -23.98 -12.75 2.52
N HIS A 326 -23.19 -13.26 3.46
CA HIS A 326 -22.15 -14.24 3.18
C HIS A 326 -22.71 -15.52 2.53
N SER A 327 -23.84 -16.03 3.02
CA SER A 327 -24.53 -17.19 2.45
C SER A 327 -24.98 -16.96 1.00
N SER A 328 -25.36 -15.73 0.66
CA SER A 328 -25.70 -15.39 -0.72
C SER A 328 -24.51 -15.54 -1.68
N GLN A 329 -23.28 -15.40 -1.18
CA GLN A 329 -22.04 -15.52 -1.97
C GLN A 329 -21.60 -16.98 -2.20
N GLN A 330 -22.18 -17.95 -1.49
CA GLN A 330 -21.73 -19.36 -1.50
C GLN A 330 -22.27 -20.20 -2.68
N THR A 331 -23.08 -19.62 -3.56
CA THR A 331 -23.67 -20.34 -4.70
C THR A 331 -22.95 -19.98 -5.99
N SER A 332 -22.48 -20.98 -6.74
CA SER A 332 -21.86 -20.78 -8.06
C SER A 332 -22.55 -21.67 -9.10
N PRO A 333 -23.05 -21.11 -10.22
CA PRO A 333 -23.04 -19.69 -10.58
C PRO A 333 -24.08 -18.86 -9.80
N LEU A 334 -23.76 -17.60 -9.52
CA LEU A 334 -24.67 -16.64 -8.89
C LEU A 334 -25.85 -16.33 -9.84
N SER A 335 -27.09 -16.21 -9.33
CA SER A 335 -28.27 -15.93 -10.15
C SER A 335 -29.18 -14.85 -9.54
N ILE A 336 -29.91 -14.12 -10.40
CA ILE A 336 -30.84 -13.06 -9.97
C ILE A 336 -31.90 -13.58 -8.98
N PRO A 337 -32.61 -14.70 -9.21
CA PRO A 337 -33.61 -15.21 -8.27
C PRO A 337 -33.01 -15.57 -6.90
N HIS A 338 -31.79 -16.09 -6.87
CA HIS A 338 -31.07 -16.40 -5.64
C HIS A 338 -30.77 -15.14 -4.81
N ILE A 339 -30.34 -14.05 -5.47
CA ILE A 339 -30.11 -12.78 -4.78
C ILE A 339 -31.44 -12.19 -4.27
N GLN A 340 -32.50 -12.21 -5.08
CA GLN A 340 -33.84 -11.74 -4.67
C GLN A 340 -34.39 -12.52 -3.46
N GLN A 341 -34.11 -13.82 -3.40
CA GLN A 341 -34.47 -14.66 -2.25
C GLN A 341 -33.73 -14.19 -0.98
N HIS A 342 -32.44 -13.86 -1.08
CA HIS A 342 -31.66 -13.34 0.05
C HIS A 342 -32.08 -11.93 0.47
N MET A 343 -32.48 -11.07 -0.47
CA MET A 343 -33.12 -9.78 -0.18
C MET A 343 -34.38 -9.96 0.67
N THR A 344 -35.21 -10.95 0.33
CA THR A 344 -36.41 -11.30 1.11
C THR A 344 -36.06 -11.81 2.51
N TYR A 345 -34.98 -12.59 2.65
CA TYR A 345 -34.51 -13.05 3.96
C TYR A 345 -34.03 -11.92 4.85
N ILE A 346 -33.31 -10.93 4.29
CA ILE A 346 -32.88 -9.73 5.01
C ILE A 346 -34.10 -8.95 5.51
N GLN A 347 -35.11 -8.74 4.67
CA GLN A 347 -36.34 -8.05 5.09
C GLN A 347 -37.05 -8.79 6.23
N ARG A 348 -37.20 -10.12 6.12
CA ARG A 348 -37.81 -10.96 7.18
C ARG A 348 -37.02 -10.93 8.49
N ALA A 349 -35.70 -10.77 8.44
CA ALA A 349 -34.88 -10.68 9.65
C ALA A 349 -35.28 -9.45 10.48
N LEU A 350 -35.60 -8.33 9.84
CA LEU A 350 -36.03 -7.09 10.51
C LEU A 350 -37.42 -7.23 11.17
N ASP A 351 -38.36 -7.94 10.53
CA ASP A 351 -39.71 -8.15 11.07
C ASP A 351 -39.70 -8.89 12.43
N THR A 352 -38.63 -9.67 12.66
CA THR A 352 -38.45 -10.46 13.88
C THR A 352 -37.69 -9.75 14.98
N LEU A 353 -37.27 -8.48 14.79
CA LEU A 353 -36.57 -7.71 15.81
C LEU A 353 -37.43 -7.55 17.08
N PRO A 354 -36.82 -7.52 18.28
CA PRO A 354 -37.53 -7.22 19.52
C PRO A 354 -38.09 -5.79 19.50
N PRO A 355 -39.19 -5.50 20.22
CA PRO A 355 -39.84 -4.18 20.17
C PRO A 355 -38.92 -2.99 20.45
N SER A 356 -37.91 -3.18 21.32
CA SER A 356 -36.93 -2.16 21.70
C SER A 356 -35.91 -1.82 20.61
N LEU A 357 -35.74 -2.68 19.59
CA LEU A 357 -34.80 -2.49 18.47
C LEU A 357 -35.49 -2.14 17.14
N ARG A 358 -36.82 -1.99 17.12
CA ARG A 358 -37.58 -1.67 15.91
C ARG A 358 -37.56 -0.18 15.62
N TRP A 359 -37.16 0.17 14.40
CA TRP A 359 -37.33 1.53 13.88
C TRP A 359 -38.82 1.84 13.69
N ARG A 360 -39.23 3.05 14.12
CA ARG A 360 -40.63 3.53 14.02
C ARG A 360 -40.72 4.86 13.28
N GLY A 361 -39.82 5.14 12.34
CA GLY A 361 -39.89 6.34 11.48
C GLY A 361 -39.90 7.66 12.24
N GLY A 362 -38.98 7.82 13.20
CA GLY A 362 -38.87 9.05 13.99
C GLY A 362 -39.98 9.29 15.02
N LEU A 363 -40.92 8.35 15.20
CA LEU A 363 -41.92 8.39 16.27
C LEU A 363 -41.27 8.18 17.66
N SER A 364 -42.04 8.44 18.72
CA SER A 364 -41.62 8.26 20.13
C SER A 364 -40.88 6.94 20.38
N ARG A 365 -39.82 6.97 21.19
CA ARG A 365 -39.00 5.80 21.55
C ARG A 365 -39.88 4.61 21.97
N PRO A 366 -39.58 3.38 21.52
CA PRO A 366 -40.31 2.21 21.97
C PRO A 366 -40.25 2.04 23.50
N PRO A 367 -41.31 1.52 24.14
CA PRO A 367 -41.28 1.25 25.57
C PRO A 367 -40.13 0.32 25.96
N GLY A 368 -39.31 0.72 26.92
CA GLY A 368 -38.13 -0.03 27.37
C GLY A 368 -36.85 0.20 26.54
N SER A 369 -36.86 1.11 25.57
CA SER A 369 -35.65 1.55 24.88
C SER A 369 -34.83 2.54 25.72
N ASN A 370 -33.51 2.50 25.56
CA ASN A 370 -32.57 3.46 26.10
C ASN A 370 -31.60 3.94 25.01
N PHE A 371 -30.63 4.79 25.37
CA PHE A 371 -29.62 5.28 24.42
C PHE A 371 -28.95 4.12 23.66
N GLY A 372 -28.45 3.10 24.37
CA GLY A 372 -27.77 1.96 23.75
C GLY A 372 -28.65 1.18 22.77
N THR A 373 -29.95 1.00 23.03
CA THR A 373 -30.85 0.35 22.05
C THR A 373 -31.06 1.21 20.81
N ASP A 374 -31.07 2.53 20.95
CA ASP A 374 -31.17 3.44 19.80
C ASP A 374 -29.89 3.35 18.94
N VAL A 375 -28.71 3.25 19.56
CA VAL A 375 -27.43 3.03 18.88
C VAL A 375 -27.46 1.73 18.08
N GLN A 376 -27.96 0.64 18.68
CA GLN A 376 -28.12 -0.65 17.99
C GLN A 376 -29.13 -0.59 16.84
N THR A 377 -30.26 0.09 17.02
CA THR A 377 -31.25 0.27 15.94
C THR A 377 -30.63 1.01 14.76
N ALA A 378 -29.89 2.10 14.98
CA ALA A 378 -29.17 2.79 13.90
C ALA A 378 -28.18 1.86 13.19
N ASN A 379 -27.40 1.08 13.95
CA ASN A 379 -26.46 0.11 13.39
C ASN A 379 -27.12 -0.90 12.47
N LEU A 380 -28.20 -1.53 12.94
CA LEU A 380 -28.91 -2.61 12.25
C LEU A 380 -29.57 -2.10 10.98
N TYR A 381 -30.27 -0.97 11.05
CA TYR A 381 -31.03 -0.44 9.92
C TYR A 381 -30.13 0.19 8.85
N ILE A 382 -28.99 0.79 9.20
CA ILE A 382 -28.03 1.25 8.20
C ILE A 382 -27.29 0.05 7.58
N THR A 383 -26.94 -0.95 8.38
CA THR A 383 -26.23 -2.14 7.87
C THR A 383 -27.10 -2.98 6.93
N GLN A 384 -28.40 -3.15 7.21
CA GLN A 384 -29.28 -3.87 6.27
C GLN A 384 -29.43 -3.13 4.93
N LEU A 385 -29.48 -1.79 4.94
CA LEU A 385 -29.50 -0.98 3.72
C LEU A 385 -28.21 -1.16 2.91
N HIS A 386 -27.06 -1.18 3.59
CA HIS A 386 -25.76 -1.39 2.96
C HIS A 386 -25.65 -2.76 2.29
N ILE A 387 -26.05 -3.82 3.00
CA ILE A 387 -26.08 -5.18 2.47
C ILE A 387 -27.02 -5.28 1.27
N ARG A 388 -28.23 -4.69 1.36
CA ARG A 388 -29.17 -4.67 0.23
C ARG A 388 -28.59 -3.92 -0.97
N SER A 389 -27.93 -2.78 -0.75
CA SER A 389 -27.25 -2.02 -1.81
C SER A 389 -26.19 -2.87 -2.52
N SER A 390 -25.35 -3.59 -1.76
CA SER A 390 -24.34 -4.51 -2.29
C SER A 390 -24.97 -5.62 -3.15
N LEU A 391 -26.06 -6.24 -2.68
CA LEU A 391 -26.77 -7.27 -3.44
C LEU A 391 -27.43 -6.73 -4.73
N LEU A 392 -27.95 -5.49 -4.71
CA LEU A 392 -28.46 -4.84 -5.93
C LEU A 392 -27.36 -4.62 -6.96
N GLU A 393 -26.15 -4.26 -6.53
CA GLU A 393 -25.01 -4.08 -7.44
C GLU A 393 -24.62 -5.40 -8.14
N GLN A 394 -24.65 -6.51 -7.39
CA GLN A 394 -24.41 -7.85 -7.95
C GLN A 394 -25.51 -8.22 -8.96
N MET A 395 -26.78 -7.96 -8.65
CA MET A 395 -27.89 -8.16 -9.59
C MET A 395 -27.75 -7.31 -10.86
N TYR A 396 -27.33 -6.05 -10.71
CA TYR A 396 -27.09 -5.14 -11.82
C TYR A 396 -25.97 -5.66 -12.72
N THR A 397 -24.87 -6.14 -12.14
CA THR A 397 -23.75 -6.74 -12.87
C THR A 397 -24.17 -8.00 -13.63
N LEU A 398 -24.92 -8.91 -12.98
CA LEU A 398 -25.45 -10.12 -13.63
C LEU A 398 -26.41 -9.80 -14.79
N SER A 399 -27.19 -8.71 -14.65
CA SER A 399 -28.08 -8.26 -15.72
C SER A 399 -27.35 -7.76 -16.97
N LYS A 400 -26.09 -7.31 -16.83
CA LYS A 400 -25.22 -6.90 -17.95
C LYS A 400 -24.56 -8.09 -18.65
N SER A 401 -24.30 -9.19 -17.95
CA SER A 401 -23.57 -10.36 -18.46
C SER A 401 -24.44 -11.41 -19.17
N LEU A 402 -25.77 -11.26 -19.19
CA LEU A 402 -26.67 -12.16 -19.92
C LEU A 402 -26.49 -11.99 -21.43
N PRO A 403 -26.18 -13.06 -22.20
CA PRO A 403 -25.92 -12.95 -23.63
C PRO A 403 -27.18 -12.52 -24.39
N THR A 404 -27.07 -11.43 -25.16
CA THR A 404 -28.00 -11.06 -26.24
C THR A 404 -27.84 -12.04 -27.39
N SER A 405 -28.42 -13.24 -27.29
CA SER A 405 -28.50 -14.16 -28.42
C SER A 405 -29.74 -13.84 -29.26
N PRO A 406 -29.64 -13.81 -30.61
CA PRO A 406 -30.78 -13.52 -31.48
C PRO A 406 -31.70 -14.74 -31.55
N ALA A 407 -32.64 -14.85 -30.61
CA ALA A 407 -33.79 -15.74 -30.76
C ALA A 407 -34.85 -15.07 -31.66
N LEU A 408 -35.44 -15.87 -32.54
CA LEU A 408 -36.33 -15.52 -33.65
C LEU A 408 -37.64 -14.76 -33.32
N ASP A 409 -37.81 -14.21 -32.12
CA ASP A 409 -38.92 -13.33 -31.76
C ASP A 409 -38.43 -12.15 -30.90
N GLY A 410 -37.83 -11.16 -31.56
CA GLY A 410 -37.14 -10.00 -30.98
C GLY A 410 -38.00 -8.96 -30.26
N ARG A 411 -39.21 -9.30 -29.76
CA ARG A 411 -40.07 -8.35 -29.01
C ARG A 411 -40.27 -8.67 -27.53
N GLN A 412 -40.02 -9.90 -27.06
CA GLN A 412 -40.28 -10.26 -25.65
C GLN A 412 -39.04 -10.20 -24.74
N MET A 413 -37.84 -10.48 -25.24
CA MET A 413 -36.65 -10.62 -24.38
C MET A 413 -36.02 -9.27 -23.98
N GLY A 414 -36.03 -8.28 -24.88
CA GLY A 414 -35.56 -6.91 -24.58
C GLY A 414 -36.45 -6.16 -23.59
N HIS A 415 -37.75 -6.49 -23.54
CA HIS A 415 -38.68 -5.90 -22.59
C HIS A 415 -38.42 -6.37 -21.16
N SER A 416 -38.10 -7.65 -20.96
CA SER A 416 -37.78 -8.23 -19.65
C SER A 416 -36.48 -7.67 -19.06
N LEU A 417 -35.44 -7.48 -19.89
CA LEU A 417 -34.15 -6.95 -19.44
C LEU A 417 -34.24 -5.46 -19.01
N ASN A 418 -35.06 -4.66 -19.69
CA ASN A 418 -35.30 -3.25 -19.32
C ASN A 418 -36.16 -3.13 -18.06
N ILE A 419 -37.19 -3.99 -17.89
CA ILE A 419 -37.99 -4.05 -16.66
C ILE A 419 -37.11 -4.33 -15.43
N HIS A 420 -36.12 -5.22 -15.53
CA HIS A 420 -35.20 -5.50 -14.43
C HIS A 420 -34.30 -4.31 -14.07
N LYS A 421 -33.88 -3.49 -15.04
CA LYS A 421 -33.04 -2.30 -14.79
C LYS A 421 -33.81 -1.18 -14.10
N ASP A 422 -35.04 -0.93 -14.50
CA ASP A 422 -35.89 0.10 -13.90
C ASP A 422 -36.27 -0.25 -12.45
N GLU A 423 -36.55 -1.54 -12.19
CA GLU A 423 -36.83 -2.02 -10.84
C GLU A 423 -35.60 -1.91 -9.92
N ILE A 424 -34.38 -2.19 -10.42
CA ILE A 424 -33.14 -2.00 -9.66
C ILE A 424 -32.92 -0.53 -9.29
N ARG A 425 -33.13 0.39 -10.25
CA ARG A 425 -33.02 1.85 -10.02
C ARG A 425 -34.01 2.32 -8.95
N LYS A 426 -35.26 1.88 -9.05
CA LYS A 426 -36.30 2.22 -8.07
C LYS A 426 -35.90 1.75 -6.65
N GLN A 427 -35.41 0.52 -6.52
CA GLN A 427 -34.99 -0.01 -5.22
C GLN A 427 -33.77 0.71 -4.64
N ARG A 428 -32.81 1.16 -5.48
CA ARG A 428 -31.70 2.00 -5.03
C ARG A 428 -32.17 3.35 -4.49
N ALA A 429 -33.11 4.00 -5.17
CA ALA A 429 -33.69 5.25 -4.69
C ALA A 429 -34.44 5.07 -3.36
N GLU A 430 -35.18 3.97 -3.18
CA GLU A 430 -35.83 3.62 -1.90
C GLU A 430 -34.80 3.42 -0.77
N ILE A 431 -33.69 2.72 -1.02
CA ILE A 431 -32.61 2.52 -0.04
C ILE A 431 -32.03 3.86 0.45
N VAL A 432 -31.82 4.82 -0.46
CA VAL A 432 -31.30 6.15 -0.08
C VAL A 432 -32.32 6.94 0.74
N LYS A 433 -33.61 6.87 0.39
CA LYS A 433 -34.68 7.53 1.15
C LYS A 433 -34.78 6.98 2.57
N ASP A 434 -34.76 5.66 2.73
CA ASP A 434 -34.75 4.99 4.03
C ASP A 434 -33.50 5.38 4.84
N LEU A 435 -32.34 5.47 4.17
CA LEU A 435 -31.09 5.90 4.81
C LEU A 435 -31.19 7.32 5.34
N LEU A 436 -31.68 8.26 4.52
CA LEU A 436 -31.88 9.65 4.92
C LEU A 436 -32.89 9.77 6.05
N GLU A 437 -33.96 8.97 6.03
CA GLU A 437 -34.94 8.93 7.12
C GLU A 437 -34.27 8.60 8.46
N ILE A 438 -33.43 7.57 8.51
CA ILE A 438 -32.70 7.18 9.72
C ILE A 438 -31.72 8.29 10.13
N LEU A 439 -30.93 8.78 9.17
CA LEU A 439 -29.88 9.76 9.43
C LEU A 439 -30.42 11.10 9.98
N TYR A 440 -31.60 11.53 9.56
CA TYR A 440 -32.18 12.80 10.00
C TYR A 440 -33.06 12.69 11.24
N HIS A 441 -33.55 11.50 11.60
CA HIS A 441 -34.36 11.30 12.80
C HIS A 441 -33.59 10.71 13.99
N MET A 442 -32.43 10.07 13.75
CA MET A 442 -31.53 9.65 14.83
C MET A 442 -30.72 10.83 15.35
N SER A 443 -30.51 10.87 16.67
CA SER A 443 -29.67 11.89 17.30
C SER A 443 -28.22 11.76 16.84
N GLU A 444 -27.49 12.86 16.80
CA GLU A 444 -26.08 12.86 16.40
C GLU A 444 -25.22 12.03 17.35
N GLU A 445 -25.50 12.08 18.65
CA GLU A 445 -24.85 11.24 19.67
C GLU A 445 -25.08 9.74 19.39
N THR A 446 -26.30 9.35 19.00
CA THR A 446 -26.62 7.95 18.66
C THR A 446 -25.84 7.48 17.43
N LEU A 447 -25.71 8.34 16.41
CA LEU A 447 -24.96 8.03 15.19
C LEU A 447 -23.45 7.98 15.47
N GLU A 448 -22.94 8.87 16.32
CA GLU A 448 -21.53 8.91 16.73
C GLU A 448 -21.12 7.71 17.58
N ALA A 449 -21.98 7.27 18.49
CA ALA A 449 -21.73 6.09 19.34
C ALA A 449 -21.55 4.78 18.55
N ASN A 450 -21.99 4.73 17.29
CA ASN A 450 -21.69 3.62 16.39
C ASN A 450 -20.25 3.65 15.82
N GLY A 451 -19.49 4.69 16.15
CA GLY A 451 -18.12 4.94 15.72
C GLY A 451 -17.97 5.03 14.20
N HIS A 452 -16.79 4.67 13.72
CA HIS A 452 -16.46 4.61 12.30
C HIS A 452 -17.17 3.48 11.53
N SER A 453 -18.07 2.72 12.15
CA SER A 453 -18.75 1.61 11.48
C SER A 453 -19.88 2.04 10.54
N LEU A 454 -20.47 3.23 10.73
CA LEU A 454 -21.57 3.73 9.90
C LEU A 454 -21.09 4.52 8.68
N VAL A 455 -20.10 5.40 8.87
CA VAL A 455 -19.67 6.36 7.84
C VAL A 455 -19.28 5.66 6.51
N PRO A 456 -18.47 4.58 6.51
CA PRO A 456 -18.16 3.84 5.28
C PRO A 456 -19.39 3.22 4.59
N LYS A 457 -20.38 2.77 5.35
CA LYS A 457 -21.62 2.20 4.81
C LYS A 457 -22.49 3.27 4.13
N VAL A 458 -22.61 4.42 4.79
CA VAL A 458 -23.34 5.58 4.26
C VAL A 458 -22.68 6.08 2.97
N ARG A 459 -21.34 6.14 2.93
CA ARG A 459 -20.56 6.49 1.74
C ARG A 459 -20.79 5.55 0.57
N ASP A 460 -20.72 4.24 0.82
CA ASP A 460 -20.87 3.20 -0.21
C ASP A 460 -22.28 3.20 -0.83
N ILE A 461 -23.32 3.32 0.01
CA ILE A 461 -24.71 3.51 -0.46
C ILE A 461 -24.83 4.79 -1.31
N GLY A 462 -24.17 5.88 -0.88
CA GLY A 462 -24.13 7.13 -1.63
C GLY A 462 -23.47 7.00 -3.00
N SER A 463 -22.37 6.25 -3.11
CA SER A 463 -21.62 6.04 -4.36
C SER A 463 -22.49 5.41 -5.45
N ALA A 464 -23.31 4.41 -5.09
CA ALA A 464 -24.21 3.74 -6.02
C ALA A 464 -25.23 4.71 -6.66
N LEU A 465 -25.61 5.79 -5.98
CA LEU A 465 -26.53 6.81 -6.49
C LEU A 465 -25.87 7.75 -7.52
N LEU A 466 -24.57 8.05 -7.36
CA LEU A 466 -23.82 8.89 -8.30
C LEU A 466 -23.64 8.23 -9.66
N ASP A 467 -23.41 6.93 -9.68
CA ASP A 467 -23.25 6.19 -10.92
C ASP A 467 -24.55 6.16 -11.73
N GLU A 468 -25.72 6.21 -11.09
CA GLU A 468 -27.01 6.35 -11.77
C GLU A 468 -27.21 7.73 -12.39
N MET A 469 -26.83 8.81 -11.68
CA MET A 469 -26.88 10.17 -12.22
C MET A 469 -25.99 10.33 -13.46
N ARG A 470 -24.79 9.74 -13.44
CA ARG A 470 -23.86 9.74 -14.59
C ARG A 470 -24.41 9.03 -15.82
N ILE A 471 -25.15 7.93 -15.62
CA ILE A 471 -25.78 7.17 -16.72
C ILE A 471 -27.01 7.91 -17.27
N GLY A 472 -27.78 8.61 -16.42
CA GLY A 472 -28.92 9.45 -16.84
C GLY A 472 -28.53 10.60 -17.79
N ASP A 473 -27.41 11.28 -17.51
CA ASP A 473 -26.91 12.38 -18.35
C ASP A 473 -26.46 11.92 -19.74
N SER A 474 -26.03 10.66 -19.87
CA SER A 474 -25.62 10.09 -21.17
C SER A 474 -26.79 9.71 -22.09
N GLN A 475 -28.00 9.50 -21.57
CA GLN A 475 -29.20 9.21 -22.38
C GLN A 475 -30.00 10.45 -22.79
N LEU A 476 -29.74 11.63 -22.20
CA LEU A 476 -30.33 12.90 -22.61
C LEU A 476 -29.80 13.43 -23.97
N ASN A 477 -28.75 12.82 -24.51
CA ASN A 477 -28.20 13.12 -25.83
C ASN A 477 -28.76 12.24 -26.96
N SER A 478 -29.67 11.32 -26.67
CA SER A 478 -30.42 10.55 -27.68
C SER A 478 -31.91 10.87 -27.56
N SER A 479 -32.43 11.55 -28.58
CA SER A 479 -33.82 11.97 -28.74
C SER A 479 -34.85 10.86 -28.50
N GLU A 480 -35.74 11.04 -27.51
CA GLU A 480 -37.21 10.96 -27.64
C GLU A 480 -37.91 11.45 -26.35
N ASN A 481 -39.01 12.17 -26.52
CA ASN A 481 -39.83 12.78 -25.47
C ASN A 481 -40.52 11.70 -24.60
N ASP A 482 -40.02 11.46 -23.40
CA ASP A 482 -40.83 10.93 -22.29
C ASP A 482 -40.69 11.84 -21.07
N GLY A 483 -41.75 12.61 -20.79
CA GLY A 483 -41.82 13.65 -19.75
C GLY A 483 -41.66 13.20 -18.30
N ASN A 484 -41.27 11.95 -18.04
CA ASN A 484 -41.03 11.39 -16.71
C ASN A 484 -39.54 11.32 -16.31
N GLY A 485 -38.60 11.38 -17.27
CA GLY A 485 -37.16 11.27 -16.99
C GLY A 485 -36.55 12.49 -16.28
N ALA A 486 -37.12 13.68 -16.50
CA ALA A 486 -36.62 14.94 -15.95
C ALA A 486 -36.89 15.13 -14.45
N ILE A 487 -37.94 14.48 -13.91
CA ILE A 487 -38.34 14.61 -12.49
C ILE A 487 -37.45 13.74 -11.59
N GLY A 488 -37.08 12.53 -12.03
CA GLY A 488 -36.24 11.60 -11.27
C GLY A 488 -34.79 12.09 -11.05
N GLY A 489 -34.22 12.82 -12.02
CA GLY A 489 -32.88 13.41 -11.89
C GLY A 489 -32.79 14.54 -10.87
N GLN A 490 -33.87 15.32 -10.70
CA GLN A 490 -33.92 16.40 -9.70
C GLN A 490 -34.06 15.87 -8.26
N GLU A 491 -34.85 14.82 -8.07
CA GLU A 491 -35.03 14.18 -6.76
C GLU A 491 -33.74 13.48 -6.29
N ALA A 492 -33.08 12.72 -7.18
CA ALA A 492 -31.79 12.08 -6.89
C ALA A 492 -30.68 13.10 -6.52
N SER A 493 -30.65 14.25 -7.19
CA SER A 493 -29.72 15.34 -6.88
C SER A 493 -29.97 15.95 -5.49
N LEU A 494 -31.24 16.07 -5.08
CA LEU A 494 -31.62 16.57 -3.75
C LEU A 494 -31.24 15.58 -2.65
N ASP A 495 -31.52 14.29 -2.86
CA ASP A 495 -31.22 13.25 -1.89
C ASP A 495 -29.71 13.05 -1.71
N LEU A 496 -28.94 13.11 -2.80
CA LEU A 496 -27.47 13.14 -2.73
C LEU A 496 -26.98 14.32 -1.89
N ARG A 497 -27.52 15.52 -2.08
CA ARG A 497 -27.13 16.71 -1.32
C ARG A 497 -27.39 16.53 0.19
N LYS A 498 -28.56 16.02 0.56
CA LYS A 498 -28.90 15.74 1.97
C LYS A 498 -27.97 14.70 2.59
N LEU A 499 -27.58 13.68 1.81
CA LEU A 499 -26.67 12.63 2.26
C LEU A 499 -25.28 13.20 2.56
N LEU A 500 -24.77 14.05 1.66
CA LEU A 500 -23.47 14.68 1.80
C LEU A 500 -23.42 15.67 2.96
N GLU A 501 -24.48 16.45 3.18
CA GLU A 501 -24.59 17.33 4.35
C GLU A 501 -24.53 16.54 5.67
N LYS A 502 -25.15 15.35 5.72
CA LYS A 502 -25.07 14.50 6.90
C LYS A 502 -23.68 13.87 7.05
N LEU A 503 -23.09 13.38 5.95
CA LEU A 503 -21.74 12.80 5.97
C LEU A 503 -20.68 13.80 6.44
N GLU A 504 -20.78 15.07 6.03
CA GLU A 504 -19.89 16.13 6.49
C GLU A 504 -19.97 16.32 8.01
N ARG A 505 -21.17 16.19 8.58
CA ARG A 505 -21.33 16.21 10.04
C ARG A 505 -20.77 14.97 10.69
N LEU A 506 -21.02 13.77 10.16
CA LEU A 506 -20.65 12.51 10.80
C LEU A 506 -19.16 12.14 10.67
N ASP A 507 -18.50 12.48 9.56
CA ASP A 507 -17.08 12.19 9.31
C ASP A 507 -16.15 13.24 9.94
N PHE A 508 -16.28 13.42 11.26
CA PHE A 508 -15.42 14.33 12.00
C PHE A 508 -14.03 13.70 12.21
N ARG A 509 -13.00 14.31 11.63
CA ARG A 509 -11.58 14.04 11.96
C ARG A 509 -11.00 15.25 12.67
N PRO A 510 -10.61 15.16 13.96
CA PRO A 510 -9.83 16.21 14.60
C PRO A 510 -8.48 16.26 13.87
N TRP A 511 -8.19 17.39 13.25
CA TRP A 511 -7.09 17.53 12.29
C TRP A 511 -5.74 17.26 12.95
N ASP A 512 -4.92 16.44 12.29
CA ASP A 512 -3.46 16.58 12.33
C ASP A 512 -3.11 18.00 11.84
N ASP A 513 -2.52 18.78 12.75
CA ASP A 513 -1.81 20.05 12.60
C ASP A 513 -2.38 21.16 11.67
N GLY A 514 -3.17 22.04 12.28
CA GLY A 514 -3.09 23.51 12.13
C GLY A 514 -3.29 24.15 10.74
N TYR A 515 -4.53 24.29 10.25
CA TYR A 515 -4.99 25.47 9.49
C TYR A 515 -6.55 25.55 9.47
N GLN A 516 -7.08 26.77 9.41
CA GLN A 516 -8.43 27.22 9.81
C GLN A 516 -9.72 26.51 9.35
N ARG A 517 -10.73 26.57 10.24
CA ARG A 517 -12.17 26.53 9.92
C ARG A 517 -12.52 27.59 8.85
N ARG A 518 -12.75 27.17 7.60
CA ARG A 518 -13.65 27.88 6.68
C ARG A 518 -14.98 27.14 6.62
N SER A 519 -16.06 27.86 6.87
CA SER A 519 -17.44 27.40 6.70
C SER A 519 -17.67 26.90 5.26
N PHE A 520 -18.08 25.65 5.10
CA PHE A 520 -18.41 24.97 3.83
C PHE A 520 -19.77 25.40 3.24
N ILE A 521 -20.04 26.70 3.19
CA ILE A 521 -21.16 27.24 2.40
C ILE A 521 -20.60 27.59 1.02
N GLY A 522 -20.37 26.59 0.15
CA GLY A 522 -19.93 26.86 -1.23
C GLY A 522 -19.30 25.73 -2.04
N SER A 523 -19.03 24.55 -1.47
CA SER A 523 -18.38 23.45 -2.20
C SER A 523 -19.37 22.63 -3.04
N SER A 524 -18.98 22.27 -4.26
CA SER A 524 -19.75 21.38 -5.15
C SER A 524 -20.06 20.03 -4.44
N PRO A 525 -21.29 19.49 -4.53
CA PRO A 525 -21.66 18.17 -4.01
C PRO A 525 -20.71 17.04 -4.46
N LEU A 526 -20.05 17.20 -5.61
CA LEU A 526 -19.05 16.25 -6.10
C LEU A 526 -17.80 16.19 -5.20
N ALA A 527 -17.37 17.27 -4.56
CA ALA A 527 -16.13 17.28 -3.76
C ALA A 527 -16.21 16.42 -2.47
N ILE A 528 -17.42 16.27 -1.89
CA ILE A 528 -17.66 15.49 -0.68
C ILE A 528 -17.65 13.97 -0.98
N VAL A 529 -18.13 13.61 -2.18
CA VAL A 529 -18.10 12.24 -2.72
C VAL A 529 -16.67 11.85 -3.12
N PHE A 530 -15.99 12.74 -3.81
CA PHE A 530 -14.68 12.50 -4.41
C PHE A 530 -13.62 12.26 -3.31
N ARG A 531 -13.63 13.01 -2.21
CA ARG A 531 -12.75 12.72 -1.04
C ARG A 531 -13.03 11.37 -0.36
N SER A 532 -14.17 10.73 -0.61
CA SER A 532 -14.65 9.55 0.11
C SER A 532 -14.60 8.23 -0.68
N CYS A 533 -14.47 8.30 -2.02
CA CYS A 533 -14.34 7.12 -2.89
C CYS A 533 -12.92 7.00 -3.51
N GLY A 534 -11.90 7.61 -2.90
CA GLY A 534 -10.54 7.56 -3.46
C GLY A 534 -10.39 8.40 -4.74
N VAL A 535 -11.05 9.55 -4.84
CA VAL A 535 -10.82 10.49 -5.95
C VAL A 535 -10.58 11.90 -5.41
N SER A 536 -9.34 12.26 -5.16
CA SER A 536 -8.92 13.59 -4.67
C SER A 536 -9.52 14.77 -5.48
N SER A 537 -10.08 15.78 -4.79
CA SER A 537 -10.08 17.17 -5.25
C SER A 537 -10.07 18.18 -4.09
N TYR A 538 -9.37 19.29 -4.33
CA TYR A 538 -8.67 20.23 -3.43
C TYR A 538 -9.51 21.04 -2.41
N GLY A 539 -8.81 21.63 -1.42
CA GLY A 539 -9.30 22.54 -0.35
C GLY A 539 -9.70 23.95 -0.81
N PRO A 540 -9.86 24.95 0.10
CA PRO A 540 -8.69 25.80 0.43
C PRO A 540 -8.64 26.53 1.81
N ALA A 541 -7.39 26.79 2.23
CA ALA A 541 -6.81 28.05 2.73
C ALA A 541 -6.99 28.55 4.18
N ASP A 542 -5.82 28.88 4.74
CA ASP A 542 -5.43 30.09 5.48
C ASP A 542 -6.31 30.62 6.63
N ARG A 543 -5.82 30.62 7.91
CA ARG A 543 -5.03 31.66 8.65
C ARG A 543 -4.49 31.07 10.00
N LEU A 544 -3.77 31.91 10.77
CA LEU A 544 -3.17 31.75 12.12
C LEU A 544 -1.78 31.08 12.15
N ALA A 545 -0.67 31.77 11.87
CA ALA A 545 -0.09 32.97 12.52
C ALA A 545 0.47 32.73 13.94
N SER A 546 1.78 32.98 14.04
CA SER A 546 2.41 33.82 15.07
C SER A 546 2.19 33.46 16.54
N SER A 547 3.19 32.84 17.16
CA SER A 547 3.74 33.08 18.52
C SER A 547 4.63 31.87 18.81
N ILE A 548 5.96 31.95 18.81
CA ILE A 548 6.74 32.28 20.01
C ILE A 548 8.15 32.67 19.53
N ARG A 549 8.49 33.95 19.69
CA ARG A 549 9.86 34.42 19.88
C ARG A 549 9.80 35.38 21.05
N VAL A 550 10.60 35.08 22.07
CA VAL A 550 11.32 35.99 22.97
C VAL A 550 11.60 35.19 24.25
N LEU A 551 12.84 34.74 24.39
CA LEU A 551 13.61 35.01 25.61
C LEU A 551 15.08 35.16 25.18
N CYS A 552 15.59 36.35 25.46
CA CYS A 552 16.89 36.86 25.09
C CYS A 552 17.91 36.48 26.17
N GLY A 553 19.18 36.26 25.80
CA GLY A 553 20.25 36.05 26.77
C GLY A 553 21.64 36.17 26.16
N LYS A 554 22.12 37.41 26.00
CA LYS A 554 23.53 37.72 25.71
C LYS A 554 24.38 37.48 26.98
N SER A 555 25.55 36.87 26.83
CA SER A 555 26.72 37.18 27.69
C SER A 555 28.03 36.96 26.96
N ARG A 556 28.95 37.92 27.15
CA ARG A 556 30.26 38.10 26.50
C ARG A 556 31.40 37.42 27.28
N LEU A 557 32.45 37.07 26.53
CA LEU A 557 33.90 37.15 26.83
C LEU A 557 34.48 36.41 28.05
N SER A 558 35.38 35.45 27.79
CA SER A 558 36.81 35.57 28.16
C SER A 558 37.69 34.56 27.40
N THR A 559 38.81 35.06 26.92
CA THR A 559 39.92 34.43 26.20
C THR A 559 40.78 33.49 27.05
N SER A 560 41.22 32.36 26.49
CA SER A 560 42.62 31.90 26.57
C SER A 560 42.93 30.92 25.44
N GLN A 561 44.02 31.20 24.74
CA GLN A 561 44.55 30.52 23.57
C GLN A 561 44.85 29.04 23.82
N ASN A 562 44.54 28.19 22.84
CA ASN A 562 45.44 27.13 22.39
C ASN A 562 45.12 26.78 20.93
N SER A 563 46.15 26.87 20.10
CA SER A 563 46.19 26.63 18.67
C SER A 563 45.78 25.20 18.32
N TYR A 564 44.71 25.06 17.54
CA TYR A 564 44.44 23.89 16.73
C TYR A 564 44.11 24.36 15.32
N ASP A 565 44.79 23.76 14.35
CA ASP A 565 44.64 24.01 12.92
C ASP A 565 43.17 23.96 12.51
N ILE A 566 42.69 25.05 11.90
CA ILE A 566 41.37 25.09 11.27
C ILE A 566 41.51 24.35 9.93
N PRO A 567 40.75 23.27 9.68
CA PRO A 567 40.69 22.67 8.36
C PRO A 567 40.13 23.71 7.40
N ILE A 568 40.85 23.97 6.31
CA ILE A 568 40.36 24.73 5.17
C ILE A 568 39.04 24.09 4.75
N MET A 569 37.93 24.83 4.84
CA MET A 569 36.64 24.38 4.33
C MET A 569 36.80 24.10 2.83
N ALA A 570 36.69 22.83 2.43
CA ALA A 570 36.62 22.45 1.03
C ALA A 570 35.43 23.20 0.37
N GLU A 571 35.67 23.83 -0.77
CA GLU A 571 34.59 24.37 -1.60
C GLU A 571 33.59 23.26 -1.89
N THR A 572 32.33 23.44 -1.49
CA THR A 572 31.24 22.50 -1.80
C THR A 572 30.97 22.54 -3.30
N SER A 573 31.48 21.55 -4.04
CA SER A 573 31.19 21.37 -5.47
C SER A 573 29.78 20.82 -5.64
N ILE A 574 28.99 21.42 -6.54
CA ILE A 574 27.68 20.90 -6.94
C ILE A 574 27.81 19.47 -7.51
N PRO A 575 26.73 18.65 -7.46
CA PRO A 575 26.70 17.36 -8.12
C PRO A 575 27.11 17.46 -9.59
N HIS A 576 27.97 16.55 -10.05
CA HIS A 576 28.42 16.51 -11.44
C HIS A 576 28.89 15.12 -11.84
N LEU A 577 29.00 14.86 -13.15
CA LEU A 577 29.52 13.61 -13.68
C LEU A 577 31.02 13.72 -13.97
N ARG A 578 31.80 12.76 -13.49
CA ARG A 578 33.22 12.60 -13.82
C ARG A 578 33.37 11.42 -14.78
N LYS A 579 33.99 11.65 -15.95
CA LYS A 579 34.30 10.58 -16.91
C LYS A 579 35.26 9.55 -16.31
N THR A 580 35.00 8.27 -16.60
CA THR A 580 35.93 7.16 -16.36
C THR A 580 36.31 6.55 -17.71
N LYS A 581 37.21 5.54 -17.71
CA LYS A 581 37.68 4.88 -18.94
C LYS A 581 36.54 4.40 -19.83
N ASN A 582 35.48 3.83 -19.23
CA ASN A 582 34.40 3.18 -19.97
C ASN A 582 32.99 3.75 -19.68
N SER A 583 32.85 4.69 -18.73
CA SER A 583 31.54 5.25 -18.29
C SER A 583 31.73 6.61 -17.60
N SER A 584 30.98 6.89 -16.53
CA SER A 584 31.09 8.06 -15.67
C SER A 584 30.71 7.72 -14.23
N GLN A 585 31.14 8.54 -13.29
CA GLN A 585 30.72 8.47 -11.89
C GLN A 585 30.04 9.76 -11.48
N LEU A 586 28.98 9.62 -10.69
CA LEU A 586 28.35 10.76 -10.03
C LEU A 586 29.24 11.21 -8.86
N ILE A 587 29.60 12.49 -8.85
CA ILE A 587 30.37 13.11 -7.79
C ILE A 587 29.44 13.97 -6.96
N VAL A 588 29.35 13.70 -5.66
CA VAL A 588 28.55 14.44 -4.69
C VAL A 588 29.47 14.94 -3.58
N ASN A 589 29.46 16.25 -3.34
CA ASN A 589 30.33 16.89 -2.33
C ASN A 589 31.82 16.50 -2.50
N GLY A 590 32.30 16.44 -3.75
CA GLY A 590 33.67 16.11 -4.10
C GLY A 590 34.05 14.63 -4.06
N LYS A 591 33.10 13.72 -3.77
CA LYS A 591 33.36 12.27 -3.67
C LYS A 591 32.52 11.46 -4.66
N PRO A 592 33.03 10.36 -5.23
CA PRO A 592 32.22 9.42 -5.98
C PRO A 592 31.07 8.88 -5.12
N PHE A 593 29.88 8.79 -5.71
CA PHE A 593 28.65 8.37 -5.04
C PHE A 593 27.99 7.24 -5.83
N LEU A 594 27.71 6.12 -5.14
CA LEU A 594 26.96 5.00 -5.69
C LEU A 594 25.47 5.23 -5.39
N MET A 595 24.69 5.55 -6.41
CA MET A 595 23.28 5.90 -6.24
C MET A 595 22.43 4.63 -6.16
N LEU A 596 22.05 4.23 -4.95
CA LEU A 596 21.14 3.13 -4.69
C LEU A 596 19.72 3.68 -4.65
N ALA A 597 19.16 3.85 -5.85
CA ALA A 597 17.95 4.63 -6.05
C ALA A 597 16.66 3.80 -5.99
N GLY A 598 15.53 4.45 -5.79
CA GLY A 598 14.21 3.88 -6.04
C GLY A 598 13.25 4.97 -6.50
N GLU A 599 12.36 4.62 -7.42
CA GLU A 599 11.40 5.57 -7.96
C GLU A 599 10.04 5.40 -7.30
N LEU A 600 9.50 6.54 -6.86
CA LEU A 600 8.20 6.62 -6.23
C LEU A 600 7.07 6.47 -7.26
N HIS A 601 5.86 6.15 -6.80
CA HIS A 601 4.69 6.33 -7.65
C HIS A 601 4.56 7.78 -8.15
N ASN A 602 3.98 7.93 -9.35
CA ASN A 602 3.88 9.18 -10.11
C ASN A 602 3.35 10.40 -9.32
N SER A 603 2.65 10.21 -8.21
CA SER A 603 2.02 11.29 -7.42
C SER A 603 2.55 11.40 -5.99
N SER A 604 3.47 10.54 -5.55
CA SER A 604 3.88 10.45 -4.16
C SER A 604 4.70 11.67 -3.69
N LEU A 605 5.61 12.15 -4.52
CA LEU A 605 6.46 13.31 -4.20
C LEU A 605 5.68 14.64 -4.14
N SER A 606 4.41 14.65 -4.54
CA SER A 606 3.55 15.85 -4.54
C SER A 606 3.16 16.35 -3.14
N SER A 607 3.41 15.57 -2.08
CA SER A 607 2.95 15.86 -0.72
C SER A 607 4.03 15.51 0.29
N ALA A 608 4.55 16.51 0.99
CA ALA A 608 5.51 16.30 2.07
C ALA A 608 4.90 15.47 3.22
N ASN A 609 3.59 15.64 3.47
CA ASN A 609 2.87 14.85 4.46
C ASN A 609 2.82 13.36 4.08
N TYR A 610 2.56 13.05 2.80
CA TYR A 610 2.61 11.65 2.34
C TYR A 610 4.04 11.11 2.47
N MET A 611 5.03 11.88 2.02
CA MET A 611 6.44 11.49 2.09
C MET A 611 6.94 11.25 3.52
N SER A 612 6.37 11.91 4.54
CA SER A 612 6.70 11.65 5.95
C SER A 612 6.53 10.19 6.38
N THR A 613 5.64 9.45 5.70
CA THR A 613 5.43 8.01 5.92
C THR A 613 6.34 7.10 5.10
N VAL A 614 7.04 7.66 4.11
CA VAL A 614 7.85 6.94 3.12
C VAL A 614 9.32 6.91 3.52
N TRP A 615 9.87 8.05 4.00
CA TRP A 615 11.32 8.22 4.17
C TRP A 615 12.01 7.13 4.99
N GLN A 616 11.47 6.81 6.17
CA GLN A 616 12.08 5.81 7.05
C GLN A 616 12.10 4.42 6.40
N ASN A 617 11.01 4.03 5.75
CA ASN A 617 10.92 2.73 5.09
C ASN A 617 11.89 2.62 3.90
N MET A 618 12.15 3.70 3.18
CA MET A 618 13.16 3.71 2.10
C MET A 618 14.57 3.57 2.66
N LYS A 619 14.87 4.26 3.77
CA LYS A 619 16.14 4.13 4.49
C LYS A 619 16.36 2.70 4.99
N ASP A 620 15.32 2.11 5.58
CA ASP A 620 15.35 0.71 6.05
C ASP A 620 15.53 -0.28 4.89
N ALA A 621 15.13 0.11 3.66
CA ALA A 621 15.35 -0.66 2.44
C ALA A 621 16.75 -0.44 1.82
N ASN A 622 17.68 0.23 2.52
CA ASN A 622 19.01 0.60 2.02
C ASN A 622 19.00 1.45 0.74
N ILE A 623 17.90 2.17 0.49
CA ILE A 623 17.81 3.15 -0.59
C ILE A 623 18.44 4.44 -0.10
N ASN A 624 19.31 5.04 -0.90
CA ASN A 624 20.00 6.29 -0.57
C ASN A 624 19.53 7.50 -1.41
N THR A 625 18.73 7.27 -2.45
CA THR A 625 18.22 8.29 -3.35
C THR A 625 16.80 7.96 -3.80
N LEU A 626 15.89 8.93 -3.82
CA LEU A 626 14.55 8.75 -4.37
C LEU A 626 14.32 9.56 -5.64
N LEU A 627 13.70 8.92 -6.62
CA LEU A 627 13.19 9.56 -7.83
C LEU A 627 11.72 9.93 -7.61
N GLY A 628 11.33 11.16 -7.92
CA GLY A 628 9.94 11.56 -7.80
C GLY A 628 9.57 12.82 -8.59
N SER A 629 8.30 12.92 -8.95
CA SER A 629 7.81 13.93 -9.87
C SER A 629 7.70 15.32 -9.25
N VAL A 630 8.15 16.33 -10.02
CA VAL A 630 7.79 17.73 -9.85
C VAL A 630 7.01 18.13 -11.09
N THR A 631 5.74 18.45 -10.90
CA THR A 631 4.81 18.64 -12.01
C THR A 631 4.62 20.12 -12.31
N TRP A 632 4.59 20.47 -13.60
CA TRP A 632 4.43 21.87 -14.02
C TRP A 632 3.13 22.47 -13.47
N GLU A 633 2.02 21.73 -13.50
CA GLU A 633 0.73 22.22 -13.00
C GLU A 633 0.70 22.55 -11.51
N MET A 634 1.58 21.95 -10.70
CA MET A 634 1.67 22.24 -9.28
C MET A 634 2.56 23.44 -8.99
N ILE A 635 3.70 23.55 -9.69
CA ILE A 635 4.62 24.65 -9.43
C ILE A 635 4.20 25.96 -10.11
N GLU A 636 3.38 25.93 -11.17
CA GLU A 636 2.89 27.13 -11.87
C GLU A 636 1.38 27.04 -12.18
N PRO A 637 0.52 27.00 -11.14
CA PRO A 637 -0.92 26.82 -11.31
C PRO A 637 -1.60 27.97 -12.06
N VAL A 638 -1.01 29.17 -11.97
CA VAL A 638 -1.37 30.38 -12.71
C VAL A 638 -0.12 30.87 -13.43
N GLU A 639 -0.24 31.21 -14.72
CA GLU A 639 0.90 31.61 -15.54
C GLU A 639 1.71 32.76 -14.89
N GLY A 640 3.01 32.52 -14.71
CA GLY A 640 3.95 33.43 -14.08
C GLY A 640 3.91 33.49 -12.55
N GLN A 641 3.05 32.71 -11.88
CA GLN A 641 2.95 32.63 -10.43
C GLN A 641 3.42 31.27 -9.95
N PHE A 642 4.65 31.22 -9.45
CA PHE A 642 5.27 29.98 -9.00
C PHE A 642 5.01 29.70 -7.52
N ASP A 643 4.72 28.44 -7.20
CA ASP A 643 4.59 27.95 -5.82
C ASP A 643 5.47 26.70 -5.62
N PHE A 644 6.56 26.89 -4.88
CA PHE A 644 7.50 25.82 -4.51
C PHE A 644 7.33 25.36 -3.06
N SER A 645 6.35 25.88 -2.33
CA SER A 645 6.27 25.70 -0.87
C SER A 645 6.15 24.24 -0.43
N GLU A 646 5.47 23.40 -1.21
CA GLU A 646 5.36 21.97 -0.91
C GLU A 646 6.64 21.21 -1.30
N LEU A 647 7.26 21.57 -2.42
CA LEU A 647 8.54 21.01 -2.86
C LEU A 647 9.65 21.31 -1.84
N ASP A 648 9.66 22.52 -1.25
CA ASP A 648 10.61 22.89 -0.20
C ASP A 648 10.54 21.94 0.99
N LYS A 649 9.34 21.64 1.46
CA LYS A 649 9.13 20.71 2.58
C LYS A 649 9.60 19.31 2.22
N VAL A 650 9.37 18.86 0.98
CA VAL A 650 9.87 17.56 0.51
C VAL A 650 11.39 17.52 0.51
N ILE A 651 12.06 18.54 -0.05
CA ILE A 651 13.53 18.61 -0.10
C ILE A 651 14.11 18.66 1.33
N LEU A 652 13.50 19.44 2.22
CA LEU A 652 13.91 19.49 3.63
C LEU A 652 13.65 18.17 4.36
N GLY A 653 12.56 17.47 4.05
CA GLY A 653 12.30 16.12 4.57
C GLY A 653 13.33 15.11 4.10
N ALA A 654 13.71 15.13 2.83
CA ALA A 654 14.79 14.29 2.33
C ALA A 654 16.09 14.54 3.10
N ARG A 655 16.45 15.81 3.36
CA ARG A 655 17.63 16.16 4.19
C ARG A 655 17.56 15.60 5.59
N GLU A 656 16.41 15.70 6.26
CA GLU A 656 16.23 15.20 7.63
C GLU A 656 16.49 13.69 7.73
N TYR A 657 16.12 12.95 6.69
CA TYR A 657 16.28 11.50 6.64
C TYR A 657 17.60 11.03 6.01
N ASP A 658 18.51 11.96 5.65
CA ASP A 658 19.76 11.67 4.94
C ASP A 658 19.51 11.02 3.57
N MET A 659 18.44 11.48 2.89
CA MET A 659 18.08 11.10 1.52
C MET A 659 18.50 12.13 0.49
N HIS A 660 18.94 11.59 -0.65
CA HIS A 660 19.09 12.36 -1.87
C HIS A 660 17.84 12.24 -2.75
N LEU A 661 17.70 13.19 -3.67
CA LEU A 661 16.61 13.23 -4.64
C LEU A 661 17.13 13.33 -6.07
N VAL A 662 16.42 12.67 -6.98
CA VAL A 662 16.42 12.98 -8.41
C VAL A 662 15.01 13.43 -8.76
N LEU A 663 14.88 14.67 -9.21
CA LEU A 663 13.56 15.24 -9.51
C LEU A 663 13.16 14.91 -10.93
N LEU A 664 11.93 14.47 -11.14
CA LEU A 664 11.40 14.17 -12.46
C LEU A 664 10.54 15.34 -12.94
N TRP A 665 11.03 16.14 -13.88
CA TRP A 665 10.25 17.23 -14.46
C TRP A 665 9.14 16.68 -15.34
N PHE A 666 7.92 16.64 -14.82
CA PHE A 666 6.74 16.31 -15.59
C PHE A 666 6.17 17.61 -16.17
N GLY A 667 6.82 18.07 -17.24
CA GLY A 667 6.48 19.26 -18.00
C GLY A 667 5.48 18.97 -19.12
N SER A 668 5.91 19.22 -20.34
CA SER A 668 5.10 19.01 -21.54
C SER A 668 4.88 17.55 -21.90
N PHE A 669 5.79 16.66 -21.52
CA PHE A 669 5.73 15.25 -21.89
C PHE A 669 5.80 14.35 -20.66
N LYS A 670 4.77 13.52 -20.51
CA LYS A 670 4.68 12.40 -19.57
C LYS A 670 3.98 11.24 -20.27
N ASN A 671 4.74 10.19 -20.60
CA ASN A 671 4.25 8.97 -21.26
C ASN A 671 3.54 9.32 -22.58
N ALA A 672 4.24 10.04 -23.46
CA ALA A 672 3.75 10.53 -24.75
C ALA A 672 2.51 11.43 -24.70
N LEU A 673 2.17 12.00 -23.54
CA LEU A 673 1.02 12.88 -23.33
C LEU A 673 1.40 14.13 -22.53
N SER A 674 0.57 15.17 -22.58
CA SER A 674 0.76 16.43 -21.85
C SER A 674 -0.15 16.52 -20.63
N THR A 675 -0.20 15.46 -19.84
CA THR A 675 -1.14 15.31 -18.71
C THR A 675 -0.79 16.15 -17.48
N TYR A 676 0.45 16.59 -17.31
CA TYR A 676 0.91 17.34 -16.13
C TYR A 676 1.15 18.84 -16.37
N VAL A 677 0.79 19.34 -17.56
CA VAL A 677 0.85 20.77 -17.85
C VAL A 677 -0.25 21.55 -17.10
N PRO A 678 -0.03 22.84 -16.75
CA PRO A 678 -1.02 23.64 -16.03
C PRO A 678 -2.34 23.80 -16.78
N ARG A 679 -3.41 24.13 -16.03
CA ARG A 679 -4.76 24.34 -16.61
C ARG A 679 -4.78 25.40 -17.71
N TRP A 680 -3.96 26.43 -17.61
CA TRP A 680 -3.87 27.50 -18.61
C TRP A 680 -3.20 27.05 -19.91
N VAL A 681 -2.27 26.09 -19.85
CA VAL A 681 -1.72 25.39 -21.02
C VAL A 681 -2.74 24.39 -21.58
N LYS A 682 -3.38 23.61 -20.70
CA LYS A 682 -4.35 22.59 -21.10
C LYS A 682 -5.54 23.19 -21.87
N ARG A 683 -6.07 24.33 -21.42
CA ARG A 683 -7.31 24.90 -21.97
C ARG A 683 -7.11 25.85 -23.15
N ASP A 684 -5.95 26.47 -23.29
CA ASP A 684 -5.66 27.38 -24.40
C ASP A 684 -5.07 26.63 -25.61
N VAL A 685 -5.91 25.80 -26.25
CA VAL A 685 -5.52 25.00 -27.42
C VAL A 685 -5.15 25.85 -28.65
N LYS A 686 -5.48 27.15 -28.65
CA LYS A 686 -5.09 28.06 -29.73
C LYS A 686 -3.63 28.48 -29.58
N ARG A 687 -3.22 28.79 -28.36
CA ARG A 687 -1.82 29.11 -28.02
C ARG A 687 -0.95 27.86 -27.97
N PHE A 688 -1.51 26.75 -27.47
CA PHE A 688 -0.83 25.47 -27.26
C PHE A 688 -1.53 24.34 -28.04
N PRO A 689 -1.36 24.30 -29.37
CA PRO A 689 -2.00 23.29 -30.20
C PRO A 689 -1.52 21.88 -29.87
N ARG A 690 -2.39 20.91 -30.11
CA ARG A 690 -2.10 19.48 -29.97
C ARG A 690 -1.68 18.88 -31.30
N VAL A 691 -0.98 17.76 -31.22
CA VAL A 691 -0.72 16.91 -32.40
C VAL A 691 -2.01 16.25 -32.88
N HIS A 692 -2.04 15.88 -34.15
CA HIS A 692 -3.08 15.05 -34.74
C HIS A 692 -2.51 13.71 -35.19
N VAL A 693 -3.27 12.63 -35.02
CA VAL A 693 -2.93 11.27 -35.44
C VAL A 693 -3.95 10.77 -36.48
N SER A 694 -3.52 9.89 -37.37
CA SER A 694 -4.39 9.25 -38.37
C SER A 694 -4.75 7.82 -37.96
N GLU A 695 -6.03 7.56 -37.74
CA GLU A 695 -6.55 6.23 -37.42
C GLU A 695 -6.97 5.43 -38.68
N ALA A 696 -7.39 4.18 -38.47
CA ALA A 696 -7.94 3.33 -39.52
C ALA A 696 -9.08 4.05 -40.27
N GLY A 697 -9.03 4.02 -41.61
CA GLY A 697 -9.96 4.77 -42.46
C GLY A 697 -9.59 6.24 -42.68
N SER A 698 -8.37 6.67 -42.32
CA SER A 698 -7.87 8.05 -42.46
C SER A 698 -8.67 9.07 -41.65
N VAL A 699 -9.21 8.63 -40.51
CA VAL A 699 -9.89 9.50 -39.56
C VAL A 699 -8.83 10.23 -38.74
N MET A 700 -8.89 11.56 -38.73
CA MET A 700 -7.98 12.39 -37.95
C MET A 700 -8.50 12.51 -36.51
N ARG A 701 -7.65 12.18 -35.53
CA ARG A 701 -7.92 12.37 -34.11
C ARG A 701 -6.90 13.33 -33.50
N THR A 702 -7.33 14.17 -32.57
CA THR A 702 -6.43 14.95 -31.72
C THR A 702 -5.94 14.09 -30.57
N GLU A 703 -4.62 14.03 -30.36
CA GLU A 703 -4.01 13.39 -29.19
C GLU A 703 -3.75 14.45 -28.12
N GLU A 704 -3.86 14.10 -26.83
CA GLU A 704 -3.59 15.04 -25.73
C GLU A 704 -2.07 15.20 -25.51
N LEU A 705 -1.38 15.62 -26.57
CA LEU A 705 0.06 15.85 -26.65
C LEU A 705 0.31 17.21 -27.29
N LEU A 706 1.03 18.08 -26.57
CA LEU A 706 1.43 19.38 -27.09
C LEU A 706 2.29 19.21 -28.34
N SER A 707 2.01 20.05 -29.34
CA SER A 707 2.74 20.02 -30.59
C SER A 707 4.21 20.41 -30.37
N PRO A 708 5.19 19.56 -30.74
CA PRO A 708 6.61 19.86 -30.56
C PRO A 708 7.09 21.00 -31.48
N PHE A 709 6.25 21.47 -32.40
CA PHE A 709 6.51 22.60 -33.29
C PHE A 709 6.05 23.94 -32.71
N CYS A 710 5.41 23.93 -31.55
CA CYS A 710 4.85 25.14 -30.93
C CYS A 710 5.91 25.87 -30.11
N GLU A 711 6.38 27.02 -30.63
CA GLU A 711 7.34 27.85 -29.91
C GLU A 711 6.81 28.36 -28.58
N ALA A 712 5.54 28.77 -28.53
CA ALA A 712 4.93 29.21 -27.28
C ALA A 712 4.95 28.12 -26.20
N ALA A 713 4.81 26.84 -26.59
CA ALA A 713 4.84 25.71 -25.68
C ALA A 713 6.23 25.52 -25.07
N TRP A 714 7.29 25.34 -25.89
CA TRP A 714 8.64 25.14 -25.34
C TRP A 714 9.15 26.37 -24.59
N THR A 715 8.71 27.58 -24.94
CA THR A 715 9.12 28.79 -24.22
C THR A 715 8.46 28.86 -22.84
N ALA A 716 7.18 28.46 -22.75
CA ALA A 716 6.47 28.39 -21.49
C ALA A 716 7.07 27.30 -20.58
N ASP A 717 7.34 26.12 -21.14
CA ASP A 717 7.96 25.01 -20.41
C ASP A 717 9.36 25.38 -19.92
N ALA A 718 10.23 25.86 -20.82
CA ALA A 718 11.58 26.28 -20.49
C ALA A 718 11.62 27.38 -19.42
N LYS A 719 10.64 28.29 -19.42
CA LYS A 719 10.51 29.32 -18.37
C LYS A 719 10.17 28.68 -17.02
N ALA A 720 9.23 27.74 -16.98
CA ALA A 720 8.84 27.07 -15.74
C ALA A 720 9.97 26.17 -15.20
N PHE A 721 10.62 25.41 -16.07
CA PHE A 721 11.77 24.60 -15.71
C PHE A 721 12.95 25.46 -15.24
N SER A 722 13.23 26.59 -15.89
CA SER A 722 14.27 27.53 -15.43
C SER A 722 13.94 28.14 -14.06
N ALA A 723 12.66 28.43 -13.79
CA ALA A 723 12.21 28.88 -12.47
C ALA A 723 12.42 27.80 -11.40
N LEU A 724 12.08 26.54 -11.68
CA LEU A 724 12.37 25.40 -10.81
C LEU A 724 13.88 25.29 -10.53
N MET A 725 14.72 25.29 -11.57
CA MET A 725 16.17 25.16 -11.41
C MET A 725 16.79 26.35 -10.66
N THR A 726 16.28 27.57 -10.86
CA THR A 726 16.70 28.76 -10.09
C THR A 726 16.38 28.59 -8.62
N HIS A 727 15.15 28.15 -8.31
CA HIS A 727 14.71 27.89 -6.95
C HIS A 727 15.54 26.79 -6.27
N LEU A 728 15.83 25.69 -6.97
CA LEU A 728 16.70 24.63 -6.47
C LEU A 728 18.11 25.13 -6.15
N LYS A 729 18.69 25.99 -6.98
CA LYS A 729 20.00 26.59 -6.70
C LYS A 729 19.99 27.42 -5.41
N GLU A 730 18.93 28.21 -5.21
CA GLU A 730 18.79 29.05 -4.03
C GLU A 730 18.62 28.21 -2.76
N LEU A 731 17.80 27.16 -2.81
CA LEU A 731 17.49 26.30 -1.67
C LEU A 731 18.58 25.26 -1.36
N ASP A 732 19.23 24.70 -2.38
CA ASP A 732 19.94 23.40 -2.28
C ASP A 732 21.41 23.39 -2.72
N SER A 733 21.92 24.45 -3.35
CA SER A 733 23.31 24.46 -3.87
C SER A 733 24.42 24.20 -2.86
N LYS A 734 24.14 24.38 -1.56
CA LYS A 734 25.10 24.11 -0.46
C LYS A 734 24.96 22.74 0.17
N HIS A 735 23.90 22.00 -0.16
CA HIS A 735 23.53 20.75 0.50
C HIS A 735 23.63 19.54 -0.43
N SER A 736 23.46 19.74 -1.74
CA SER A 736 23.47 18.65 -2.72
C SER A 736 22.42 17.58 -2.39
N THR A 737 21.24 17.99 -1.91
CA THR A 737 20.13 17.04 -1.68
C THR A 737 19.57 16.56 -3.00
N VAL A 738 19.35 17.47 -3.95
CA VAL A 738 18.96 17.14 -5.32
C VAL A 738 20.21 16.89 -6.16
N LEU A 739 20.38 15.65 -6.59
CA LEU A 739 21.56 15.20 -7.32
C LEU A 739 21.45 15.43 -8.82
N MET A 740 20.28 15.17 -9.39
CA MET A 740 20.02 15.25 -10.83
C MET A 740 18.56 15.63 -11.08
N VAL A 741 18.26 16.01 -12.32
CA VAL A 741 16.88 16.26 -12.77
C VAL A 741 16.63 15.55 -14.09
N GLN A 742 15.58 14.74 -14.15
CA GLN A 742 15.07 14.24 -15.42
C GLN A 742 14.28 15.37 -16.10
N VAL A 743 14.57 15.66 -17.36
CA VAL A 743 13.86 16.67 -18.16
C VAL A 743 12.83 15.96 -19.03
N GLU A 744 11.56 16.21 -18.74
CA GLU A 744 10.41 15.47 -19.28
C GLU A 744 10.33 14.01 -18.79
N ASN A 745 9.33 13.27 -19.24
CA ASN A 745 9.19 11.84 -18.98
C ASN A 745 8.63 11.07 -20.19
N GLU A 746 9.35 10.05 -20.65
CA GLU A 746 8.93 9.14 -21.74
C GLU A 746 8.33 9.92 -22.93
N THR A 747 9.13 10.80 -23.52
CA THR A 747 8.70 11.63 -24.66
C THR A 747 8.36 10.78 -25.89
N GLY A 748 7.48 11.28 -26.74
CA GLY A 748 7.13 10.64 -28.01
C GLY A 748 5.66 10.82 -28.37
N LEU A 749 5.21 10.12 -29.40
CA LEU A 749 3.84 10.10 -29.87
C LEU A 749 3.28 8.67 -29.92
N LEU A 750 2.09 8.47 -29.36
CA LEU A 750 1.33 7.23 -29.50
C LEU A 750 0.20 7.36 -30.53
N GLY A 751 -0.23 6.23 -31.09
CA GLY A 751 -1.36 6.13 -32.02
C GLY A 751 -1.03 6.36 -33.50
N ASP A 752 0.13 6.94 -33.81
CA ASP A 752 0.65 7.13 -35.18
C ASP A 752 2.17 7.31 -35.14
N SER A 753 2.85 7.15 -36.29
CA SER A 753 4.29 7.33 -36.42
C SER A 753 4.74 8.80 -36.41
N ARG A 754 3.82 9.75 -36.67
CA ARG A 754 4.10 11.19 -36.53
C ARG A 754 2.84 12.03 -36.38
N ASP A 755 3.03 13.28 -35.96
CA ASP A 755 1.99 14.30 -36.04
C ASP A 755 1.57 14.53 -37.51
N ARG A 756 0.26 14.44 -37.76
CA ARG A 756 -0.43 14.64 -39.04
C ARG A 756 -1.10 16.00 -39.14
N SER A 757 -0.84 16.91 -38.21
CA SER A 757 -1.30 18.31 -38.26
C SER A 757 -0.80 19.04 -39.52
N ASN A 758 -1.45 20.14 -39.87
CA ASN A 758 -1.08 20.92 -41.05
C ASN A 758 0.36 21.47 -40.98
N ILE A 759 0.80 21.87 -39.78
CA ILE A 759 2.17 22.34 -39.56
C ILE A 759 3.17 21.20 -39.72
N ALA A 760 2.90 20.04 -39.13
CA ALA A 760 3.76 18.86 -39.26
C ALA A 760 3.86 18.39 -40.72
N ASN A 761 2.74 18.29 -41.43
CA ASN A 761 2.71 17.91 -42.85
C ASN A 761 3.46 18.89 -43.75
N LYS A 762 3.50 20.18 -43.39
CA LYS A 762 4.29 21.18 -44.12
C LYS A 762 5.78 20.95 -43.87
N LEU A 763 6.20 20.91 -42.61
CA LEU A 763 7.60 20.74 -42.21
C LEU A 763 8.18 19.41 -42.70
N PHE A 764 7.39 18.34 -42.70
CA PHE A 764 7.81 17.02 -43.17
C PHE A 764 8.16 16.97 -44.67
N LYS A 765 7.63 17.91 -45.47
CA LYS A 765 7.97 18.04 -46.89
C LYS A 765 9.22 18.89 -47.15
N GLU A 766 9.71 19.58 -46.13
CA GLU A 766 10.94 20.37 -46.23
C GLU A 766 12.17 19.45 -46.16
N PRO A 767 13.34 19.90 -46.67
CA PRO A 767 14.59 19.17 -46.51
C PRO A 767 14.93 18.93 -45.03
N VAL A 768 15.60 17.81 -44.74
CA VAL A 768 16.19 17.57 -43.42
C VAL A 768 17.20 18.69 -43.14
N PRO A 769 17.18 19.32 -41.94
CA PRO A 769 18.10 20.38 -41.60
C PRO A 769 19.56 19.97 -41.83
N ALA A 770 20.30 20.77 -42.60
CA ALA A 770 21.66 20.44 -43.06
C ALA A 770 22.59 20.05 -41.90
N HIS A 771 22.48 20.75 -40.78
CA HIS A 771 23.26 20.48 -39.58
C HIS A 771 23.15 19.03 -39.08
N LEU A 772 21.94 18.45 -39.07
CA LEU A 772 21.73 17.07 -38.60
C LEU A 772 22.47 16.08 -39.50
N ILE A 773 22.29 16.20 -40.82
CA ILE A 773 22.93 15.31 -41.80
C ILE A 773 24.45 15.46 -41.73
N THR A 774 24.97 16.69 -41.69
CA THR A 774 26.41 16.95 -41.59
C THR A 774 27.01 16.35 -40.32
N GLN A 775 26.33 16.46 -39.17
CA GLN A 775 26.83 15.88 -37.93
C GLN A 775 26.80 14.35 -37.94
N LEU A 776 25.70 13.75 -38.39
CA LEU A 776 25.62 12.28 -38.55
C LEU A 776 26.73 11.75 -39.46
N GLN A 777 27.01 12.46 -40.57
CA GLN A 777 28.08 12.11 -41.51
C GLN A 777 29.49 12.34 -40.97
N SER A 778 29.65 13.22 -39.98
CA SER A 778 30.94 13.50 -39.34
C SER A 778 31.34 12.45 -38.29
N LEU A 779 30.37 11.67 -37.79
CA LEU A 779 30.63 10.56 -36.88
C LEU A 779 31.23 9.39 -37.69
N HIS A 780 32.25 8.73 -37.14
CA HIS A 780 32.74 7.49 -37.75
C HIS A 780 31.65 6.41 -37.68
N THR A 781 31.66 5.47 -38.63
CA THR A 781 30.67 4.37 -38.64
C THR A 781 30.65 3.58 -37.33
N ASP A 782 31.81 3.46 -36.67
CA ASP A 782 31.97 2.77 -35.38
C ASP A 782 31.51 3.62 -34.18
N ASP A 783 31.37 4.94 -34.35
CA ASP A 783 30.87 5.86 -33.33
C ASP A 783 29.34 6.00 -33.35
N LEU A 784 28.70 5.61 -34.47
CA LEU A 784 27.25 5.59 -34.59
C LEU A 784 26.66 4.41 -33.84
N HIS A 785 25.46 4.60 -33.29
CA HIS A 785 24.78 3.52 -32.61
C HIS A 785 24.51 2.36 -33.61
N PRO A 786 24.85 1.10 -33.29
CA PRO A 786 24.69 -0.02 -34.22
C PRO A 786 23.26 -0.17 -34.76
N CYS A 787 22.25 0.06 -33.91
CA CYS A 787 20.85 0.04 -34.34
C CYS A 787 20.49 1.19 -35.31
N PHE A 788 21.08 2.37 -35.15
CA PHE A 788 20.90 3.49 -36.08
C PHE A 788 21.49 3.15 -37.45
N SER A 789 22.76 2.72 -37.48
CA SER A 789 23.46 2.33 -38.71
C SER A 789 22.74 1.20 -39.47
N LYS A 790 22.22 0.21 -38.73
CA LYS A 790 21.44 -0.90 -39.31
C LYS A 790 20.12 -0.43 -39.92
N ARG A 791 19.42 0.51 -39.27
CA ARG A 791 18.10 0.99 -39.71
C ARG A 791 18.18 2.03 -40.83
N HIS A 792 19.27 2.81 -40.87
CA HIS A 792 19.41 3.92 -41.81
C HIS A 792 20.65 3.81 -42.70
N PRO A 793 20.90 2.69 -43.41
CA PRO A 793 22.19 2.43 -44.07
C PRO A 793 22.59 3.43 -45.18
N HIS A 794 21.67 4.28 -45.65
CA HIS A 794 21.89 5.20 -46.77
C HIS A 794 22.18 6.65 -46.36
N PHE A 795 22.15 6.98 -45.05
CA PHE A 795 22.25 8.37 -44.58
C PHE A 795 23.59 9.05 -44.98
N SER A 796 24.67 8.25 -45.08
CA SER A 796 26.02 8.72 -45.44
C SER A 796 26.14 9.25 -46.88
N SER A 797 25.21 8.88 -47.76
CA SER A 797 25.19 9.28 -49.17
C SER A 797 24.35 10.54 -49.46
N LEU A 798 23.67 11.08 -48.44
CA LEU A 798 22.74 12.20 -48.60
C LEU A 798 23.46 13.53 -48.76
N GLU A 799 22.93 14.42 -49.61
CA GLU A 799 23.39 15.81 -49.66
C GLU A 799 22.67 16.65 -48.60
N ALA A 800 23.43 17.15 -47.61
CA ALA A 800 22.90 17.92 -46.49
C ALA A 800 22.07 19.13 -46.95
N GLY A 801 20.86 19.28 -46.40
CA GLY A 801 19.96 20.39 -46.71
C GLY A 801 19.22 20.31 -48.04
N LYS A 802 19.35 19.20 -48.79
CA LYS A 802 18.58 18.97 -50.03
C LYS A 802 17.56 17.84 -49.92
N ALA A 803 17.94 16.71 -49.32
CA ALA A 803 17.06 15.57 -49.18
C ALA A 803 15.93 15.84 -48.17
N THR A 804 14.70 15.53 -48.53
CA THR A 804 13.53 15.53 -47.63
C THR A 804 13.64 14.40 -46.59
N TRP A 805 12.78 14.45 -45.57
CA TRP A 805 12.71 13.38 -44.55
C TRP A 805 12.48 12.00 -45.17
N LYS A 806 11.58 11.89 -46.15
CA LYS A 806 11.29 10.63 -46.85
C LYS A 806 12.48 10.12 -47.69
N GLU A 807 13.23 11.02 -48.32
CA GLU A 807 14.40 10.65 -49.11
C GLU A 807 15.56 10.23 -48.20
N SER A 808 15.65 10.85 -47.01
CA SER A 808 16.73 10.61 -46.04
C SER A 808 16.54 9.30 -45.26
N PHE A 809 15.29 8.92 -44.98
CA PHE A 809 14.93 7.76 -44.16
C PHE A 809 13.84 6.92 -44.86
N PRO A 810 14.12 6.28 -46.01
CA PRO A 810 13.09 5.79 -46.94
C PRO A 810 12.36 4.50 -46.53
N VAL A 811 12.71 3.89 -45.39
CA VAL A 811 12.20 2.58 -44.98
C VAL A 811 10.96 2.75 -44.10
N GLY A 812 9.78 2.38 -44.60
CA GLY A 812 8.56 2.31 -43.78
C GLY A 812 8.25 3.62 -43.01
N PRO A 813 7.90 3.54 -41.69
CA PRO A 813 7.63 4.71 -40.86
C PRO A 813 8.90 5.43 -40.36
N ASP A 814 10.10 5.03 -40.79
CA ASP A 814 11.37 5.55 -40.26
C ASP A 814 11.54 7.06 -40.49
N ALA A 815 11.12 7.58 -41.65
CA ALA A 815 11.11 9.02 -41.89
C ALA A 815 10.18 9.77 -40.93
N ASP A 816 9.00 9.21 -40.68
CA ASP A 816 8.02 9.81 -39.78
C ASP A 816 8.60 9.87 -38.35
N GLU A 817 9.23 8.78 -37.90
CA GLU A 817 9.83 8.71 -36.57
C GLU A 817 11.09 9.57 -36.41
N ALA A 818 12.01 9.56 -37.37
CA ALA A 818 13.20 10.41 -37.35
C ALA A 818 12.82 11.91 -37.33
N PHE A 819 11.75 12.28 -38.04
CA PHE A 819 11.17 13.62 -37.99
C PHE A 819 10.65 13.96 -36.58
N MET A 820 9.89 13.07 -35.96
CA MET A 820 9.44 13.28 -34.58
C MET A 820 10.59 13.35 -33.59
N ALA A 821 11.57 12.45 -33.67
CA ALA A 821 12.76 12.43 -32.83
C ALA A 821 13.53 13.74 -32.93
N TYR A 822 13.71 14.27 -34.15
CA TYR A 822 14.39 15.54 -34.36
C TYR A 822 13.66 16.71 -33.67
N HIS A 823 12.35 16.82 -33.83
CA HIS A 823 11.61 17.96 -33.29
C HIS A 823 11.37 17.86 -31.77
N ILE A 824 11.11 16.66 -31.24
CA ILE A 824 10.97 16.43 -29.80
C ILE A 824 12.30 16.66 -29.09
N SER A 825 13.42 16.10 -29.58
CA SER A 825 14.74 16.32 -28.96
C SER A 825 15.14 17.80 -28.93
N ARG A 826 14.77 18.58 -29.96
CA ARG A 826 15.00 20.04 -29.95
C ARG A 826 14.14 20.78 -28.93
N TYR A 827 12.89 20.36 -28.74
CA TYR A 827 12.02 20.87 -27.68
C TYR A 827 12.68 20.64 -26.32
N VAL A 828 13.04 19.38 -26.03
CA VAL A 828 13.69 19.00 -24.76
C VAL A 828 14.98 19.77 -24.57
N ASN A 829 15.83 19.88 -25.60
CA ASN A 829 17.07 20.65 -25.48
C ASN A 829 16.83 22.13 -25.17
N HIS A 830 15.75 22.73 -25.66
CA HIS A 830 15.40 24.12 -25.32
C HIS A 830 15.11 24.25 -23.82
N VAL A 831 14.30 23.34 -23.27
CA VAL A 831 13.99 23.26 -21.84
C VAL A 831 15.26 23.00 -21.02
N THR A 832 16.04 21.97 -21.38
CA THR A 832 17.29 21.60 -20.71
C THR A 832 18.29 22.75 -20.70
N THR A 833 18.45 23.47 -21.82
CA THR A 833 19.39 24.61 -21.93
C THR A 833 19.01 25.72 -20.94
N ALA A 834 17.72 26.04 -20.83
CA ALA A 834 17.24 27.05 -19.89
C ALA A 834 17.45 26.64 -18.42
N GLY A 835 17.25 25.35 -18.11
CA GLY A 835 17.53 24.81 -16.78
C GLY A 835 19.02 24.81 -16.45
N LYS A 836 19.88 24.33 -17.37
CA LYS A 836 21.34 24.30 -17.20
C LYS A 836 21.93 25.69 -16.98
N ALA A 837 21.39 26.71 -17.64
CA ALA A 837 21.80 28.10 -17.46
C ALA A 837 21.48 28.64 -16.04
N ALA A 838 20.38 28.18 -15.43
CA ALA A 838 20.02 28.54 -14.07
C ALA A 838 20.88 27.77 -13.04
N TYR A 839 20.89 26.44 -13.12
CA TYR A 839 21.61 25.56 -12.22
C TYR A 839 22.12 24.31 -12.94
N SER A 840 23.45 24.13 -13.01
CA SER A 840 24.09 23.17 -13.91
C SER A 840 24.36 21.80 -13.27
N ILE A 841 23.45 21.29 -12.42
CA ILE A 841 23.49 19.88 -11.98
C ILE A 841 23.15 18.93 -13.15
N PRO A 842 23.46 17.62 -13.07
CA PRO A 842 23.20 16.70 -14.18
C PRO A 842 21.73 16.62 -14.58
N HIS A 843 21.47 16.67 -15.89
CA HIS A 843 20.17 16.52 -16.52
C HIS A 843 20.18 15.34 -17.48
N TYR A 844 19.13 14.52 -17.45
CA TYR A 844 18.93 13.41 -18.39
C TYR A 844 17.47 13.36 -18.86
N THR A 845 17.16 12.56 -19.86
CA THR A 845 15.77 12.16 -20.17
C THR A 845 15.69 10.64 -20.19
N ASN A 846 14.55 10.11 -19.76
CA ASN A 846 14.28 8.68 -19.85
C ASN A 846 13.64 8.29 -21.20
N VAL A 847 13.53 6.98 -21.44
CA VAL A 847 12.94 6.42 -22.65
C VAL A 847 12.14 5.16 -22.40
N TRP A 848 10.88 5.22 -22.86
CA TRP A 848 10.05 4.06 -23.12
C TRP A 848 10.62 3.28 -24.31
N LEU A 849 11.18 2.09 -24.05
CA LEU A 849 11.83 1.25 -25.05
C LEU A 849 10.85 0.61 -26.06
N ASN A 850 11.32 0.46 -27.30
CA ASN A 850 10.67 -0.36 -28.33
C ASN A 850 11.29 -1.77 -28.40
N PHE A 851 10.65 -2.70 -29.10
CA PHE A 851 11.30 -3.95 -29.52
C PHE A 851 11.03 -4.25 -30.99
N ASP A 852 12.03 -4.64 -31.75
CA ASP A 852 11.81 -5.04 -33.15
C ASP A 852 11.38 -6.51 -33.26
N ASP A 853 11.94 -7.34 -32.38
CA ASP A 853 11.71 -8.78 -32.29
C ASP A 853 11.29 -9.10 -30.84
N PRO A 854 10.09 -9.66 -30.60
CA PRO A 854 9.64 -9.96 -29.25
C PRO A 854 10.53 -10.99 -28.52
N THR A 855 11.42 -11.70 -29.21
CA THR A 855 12.39 -12.62 -28.58
C THR A 855 13.44 -11.89 -27.75
N VAL A 856 13.64 -10.58 -27.95
CA VAL A 856 14.52 -9.75 -27.10
C VAL A 856 13.86 -9.38 -25.78
N LEU A 857 12.57 -9.74 -25.60
CA LEU A 857 11.83 -9.46 -24.38
C LEU A 857 11.89 -10.65 -23.43
N ASP A 858 12.13 -10.30 -22.18
CA ASP A 858 12.13 -11.16 -21.02
C ASP A 858 10.74 -11.19 -20.33
N LEU A 859 9.75 -11.81 -20.99
CA LEU A 859 8.33 -11.71 -20.63
C LEU A 859 7.80 -12.77 -19.66
N GLN A 860 8.43 -13.96 -19.56
CA GLN A 860 7.98 -15.11 -18.74
C GLN A 860 6.46 -15.21 -18.51
N GLY A 861 5.70 -15.48 -19.58
CA GLY A 861 4.24 -15.69 -19.49
C GLY A 861 3.40 -14.41 -19.55
N LEU A 862 4.01 -13.23 -19.65
CA LEU A 862 3.32 -12.00 -19.99
C LEU A 862 3.17 -11.87 -21.52
N PRO A 863 2.06 -11.28 -22.01
CA PRO A 863 1.87 -11.07 -23.44
C PRO A 863 2.85 -10.00 -23.97
N PRO A 864 3.47 -10.16 -25.16
CA PRO A 864 4.47 -9.21 -25.70
C PRO A 864 3.99 -7.76 -25.85
N ILE A 865 2.68 -7.54 -25.89
CA ILE A 865 2.09 -6.20 -25.95
C ILE A 865 2.49 -5.30 -24.78
N VAL A 866 2.91 -5.86 -23.63
CA VAL A 866 3.36 -5.07 -22.47
C VAL A 866 4.74 -4.44 -22.66
N GLY A 867 5.50 -4.82 -23.69
CA GLY A 867 6.87 -4.34 -23.95
C GLY A 867 6.99 -3.08 -24.82
N GLY A 868 5.89 -2.38 -25.14
CA GLY A 868 5.91 -1.15 -25.96
C GLY A 868 5.61 -1.35 -27.45
N GLY A 869 5.69 -2.56 -28.00
CA GLY A 869 5.37 -2.85 -29.41
C GLY A 869 6.53 -2.56 -30.37
N SER A 870 6.36 -2.97 -31.63
CA SER A 870 7.43 -2.95 -32.64
C SER A 870 7.33 -1.88 -33.72
N SER A 871 6.21 -1.15 -33.76
CA SER A 871 5.99 -0.09 -34.75
C SER A 871 5.92 1.27 -34.07
N ALA A 872 6.51 2.28 -34.69
CA ALA A 872 6.38 3.68 -34.26
C ALA A 872 4.90 4.05 -34.08
N GLY A 873 4.54 4.57 -32.90
CA GLY A 873 3.17 4.85 -32.49
C GLY A 873 2.51 3.75 -31.66
N ALA A 874 3.02 2.51 -31.71
CA ALA A 874 2.72 1.49 -30.70
C ALA A 874 3.56 1.72 -29.44
N TYR A 875 4.85 2.06 -29.63
CA TYR A 875 5.68 2.72 -28.64
C TYR A 875 5.71 4.23 -28.93
N PRO A 876 6.09 5.08 -27.96
CA PRO A 876 6.21 6.53 -28.16
C PRO A 876 7.17 6.89 -29.31
N SER A 877 6.63 7.18 -30.49
CA SER A 877 7.45 7.50 -31.65
C SER A 877 8.20 8.81 -31.44
N GLY A 878 9.48 8.78 -31.75
CA GLY A 878 10.38 9.92 -31.59
C GLY A 878 11.12 9.97 -30.24
N GLY A 879 10.89 9.04 -29.32
CA GLY A 879 11.70 8.90 -28.10
C GLY A 879 13.17 8.53 -28.39
N PRO A 880 14.08 8.60 -27.39
CA PRO A 880 15.51 8.27 -27.54
C PRO A 880 15.80 6.75 -27.54
N VAL A 881 15.12 6.01 -28.41
CA VAL A 881 15.33 4.57 -28.60
C VAL A 881 16.63 4.28 -29.36
N PRO A 882 17.17 3.05 -29.34
CA PRO A 882 18.49 2.73 -29.90
C PRO A 882 18.70 3.15 -31.37
N HIS A 883 17.66 3.14 -32.21
CA HIS A 883 17.75 3.54 -33.61
C HIS A 883 17.48 5.02 -33.89
N THR A 884 17.06 5.81 -32.90
CA THR A 884 16.97 7.29 -32.97
C THR A 884 18.01 7.98 -32.07
N PHE A 885 18.83 7.18 -31.38
CA PHE A 885 19.78 7.59 -30.36
C PHE A 885 20.72 8.72 -30.81
N ASP A 886 21.32 8.58 -31.99
CA ASP A 886 22.28 9.56 -32.52
C ASP A 886 21.62 10.92 -32.85
N ILE A 887 20.35 10.92 -33.31
CA ILE A 887 19.58 12.16 -33.53
C ILE A 887 19.42 12.92 -32.21
N TRP A 888 19.10 12.20 -31.13
CA TRP A 888 18.96 12.79 -29.80
C TRP A 888 20.30 13.33 -29.30
N LYS A 889 21.39 12.55 -29.36
CA LYS A 889 22.72 13.01 -28.92
C LYS A 889 23.17 14.29 -29.63
N ILE A 890 22.90 14.39 -30.92
CA ILE A 890 23.19 15.58 -31.73
C ILE A 890 22.34 16.78 -31.29
N ASN A 891 21.04 16.59 -31.12
CA ASN A 891 20.11 17.69 -30.86
C ASN A 891 20.04 18.13 -29.41
N THR A 892 20.56 17.35 -28.47
CA THR A 892 20.46 17.59 -27.02
C THR A 892 21.82 17.78 -26.32
N PRO A 893 22.71 18.67 -26.81
CA PRO A 893 24.03 18.87 -26.19
C PRO A 893 23.96 19.40 -24.74
N ALA A 894 22.81 19.90 -24.29
CA ALA A 894 22.61 20.33 -22.90
C ALA A 894 22.25 19.18 -21.93
N LEU A 895 21.79 18.02 -22.45
CA LEU A 895 21.59 16.81 -21.64
C LEU A 895 22.94 16.13 -21.42
N ASP A 896 23.14 15.57 -20.23
CA ASP A 896 24.37 14.84 -19.91
C ASP A 896 24.34 13.41 -20.47
N PHE A 897 23.17 12.76 -20.47
CA PHE A 897 22.97 11.40 -20.99
C PHE A 897 21.49 11.05 -21.23
N LEU A 898 21.25 9.90 -21.86
CA LEU A 898 19.93 9.32 -22.14
C LEU A 898 19.80 8.02 -21.34
N ALA A 899 18.64 7.75 -20.73
CA ALA A 899 18.49 6.68 -19.74
C ALA A 899 17.31 5.74 -20.05
N PRO A 900 17.48 4.41 -20.09
CA PRO A 900 16.40 3.49 -20.46
C PRO A 900 15.49 3.09 -19.29
N ASP A 901 14.18 3.07 -19.55
CA ASP A 901 13.18 2.47 -18.65
C ASP A 901 13.10 0.95 -18.93
N LEU A 902 13.76 0.16 -18.08
CA LEU A 902 14.12 -1.23 -18.36
C LEU A 902 13.26 -2.23 -17.58
N TYR A 903 12.05 -2.47 -18.08
CA TYR A 903 11.09 -3.39 -17.45
C TYR A 903 11.16 -4.82 -17.97
N PHE A 904 11.24 -4.99 -19.29
CA PHE A 904 10.98 -6.27 -19.94
C PHE A 904 12.00 -6.67 -20.99
N HIS A 905 12.92 -5.81 -21.38
CA HIS A 905 13.93 -6.16 -22.38
C HIS A 905 15.04 -7.02 -21.78
N ASP A 906 15.79 -7.72 -22.62
CA ASP A 906 17.04 -8.34 -22.21
C ASP A 906 17.94 -7.28 -21.55
N TYR A 907 18.23 -7.52 -20.28
CA TYR A 907 18.79 -6.50 -19.42
C TYR A 907 20.22 -6.14 -19.83
N GLU A 908 21.00 -7.12 -20.28
CA GLU A 908 22.38 -6.90 -20.70
C GLU A 908 22.44 -6.17 -22.04
N GLU A 909 21.62 -6.57 -23.00
CA GLU A 909 21.56 -5.94 -24.30
C GLU A 909 21.21 -4.44 -24.20
N VAL A 910 20.25 -4.08 -23.34
CA VAL A 910 19.93 -2.67 -23.10
C VAL A 910 21.09 -1.95 -22.40
N CYS A 911 21.76 -2.57 -21.43
CA CYS A 911 22.96 -1.96 -20.82
C CYS A 911 24.06 -1.67 -21.86
N LYS A 912 24.27 -2.57 -22.85
CA LYS A 912 25.22 -2.34 -23.95
C LYS A 912 24.80 -1.16 -24.83
N GLN A 913 23.52 -1.12 -25.23
CA GLN A 913 22.99 -0.05 -26.08
C GLN A 913 23.11 1.33 -25.41
N TYR A 914 22.81 1.42 -24.11
CA TYR A 914 22.85 2.68 -23.37
C TYR A 914 24.19 2.97 -22.69
N THR A 915 25.21 2.14 -22.90
CA THR A 915 26.63 2.50 -22.64
C THR A 915 27.39 2.88 -23.92
N HIS A 916 26.71 2.87 -25.07
CA HIS A 916 27.28 3.24 -26.37
C HIS A 916 28.03 4.57 -26.28
N ALA A 917 29.20 4.61 -26.94
CA ALA A 917 30.13 5.75 -26.93
C ALA A 917 30.54 6.24 -25.52
N GLY A 918 30.57 5.35 -24.51
CA GLY A 918 31.05 5.66 -23.16
C GLY A 918 30.17 6.67 -22.41
N GLN A 919 28.88 6.72 -22.74
CA GLN A 919 27.93 7.53 -21.98
C GLN A 919 27.68 6.93 -20.57
N PRO A 920 27.31 7.76 -19.58
CA PRO A 920 26.84 7.27 -18.30
C PRO A 920 25.63 6.35 -18.46
N LEU A 921 25.64 5.21 -17.76
CA LEU A 921 24.47 4.33 -17.66
C LEU A 921 23.70 4.62 -16.37
N PHE A 922 22.41 4.90 -16.49
CA PHE A 922 21.47 4.98 -15.37
C PHE A 922 20.18 4.25 -15.76
N ILE A 923 19.67 3.38 -14.90
CA ILE A 923 18.37 2.71 -15.10
C ILE A 923 17.33 3.38 -14.17
N PRO A 924 16.66 4.46 -14.60
CA PRO A 924 15.72 5.24 -13.77
C PRO A 924 14.45 4.47 -13.41
N GLU A 925 14.00 3.59 -14.29
CA GLU A 925 12.84 2.73 -14.07
C GLU A 925 13.17 1.27 -14.38
N GLN A 926 12.74 0.36 -13.51
CA GLN A 926 12.79 -1.09 -13.74
C GLN A 926 11.82 -1.83 -12.81
N ARG A 927 11.73 -3.15 -12.97
CA ARG A 927 10.96 -4.02 -12.06
C ARG A 927 11.48 -3.91 -10.63
N ARG A 928 10.55 -3.90 -9.68
CA ARG A 928 10.81 -3.89 -8.22
C ARG A 928 10.82 -5.27 -7.55
N ASP A 929 10.58 -6.32 -8.33
CA ASP A 929 10.53 -7.69 -7.82
C ASP A 929 11.94 -8.32 -7.76
N GLU A 930 11.99 -9.56 -7.26
CA GLU A 930 13.20 -10.39 -7.16
C GLU A 930 13.99 -10.47 -8.48
N ARG A 931 13.25 -10.44 -9.61
CA ARG A 931 13.83 -10.55 -10.93
C ARG A 931 14.59 -9.29 -11.31
N GLY A 932 13.98 -8.12 -11.11
CA GLY A 932 14.65 -6.82 -11.28
C GLY A 932 15.81 -6.63 -10.30
N ALA A 933 15.61 -6.99 -9.03
CA ALA A 933 16.63 -6.81 -7.98
C ALA A 933 17.93 -7.56 -8.26
N ARG A 934 17.88 -8.76 -8.86
CA ARG A 934 19.10 -9.49 -9.26
C ARG A 934 19.88 -8.84 -10.40
N ARG A 935 19.20 -8.22 -11.36
CA ARG A 935 19.83 -7.65 -12.57
C ARG A 935 20.69 -6.41 -12.28
N VAL A 936 20.44 -5.70 -11.17
CA VAL A 936 21.24 -4.53 -10.79
C VAL A 936 22.73 -4.85 -10.60
N TRP A 937 23.07 -6.08 -10.23
CA TRP A 937 24.45 -6.52 -10.07
C TRP A 937 25.23 -6.46 -11.39
N LEU A 938 24.58 -6.85 -12.49
CA LEU A 938 25.14 -6.73 -13.84
C LEU A 938 25.34 -5.25 -14.21
N ALA A 939 24.36 -4.39 -13.95
CA ALA A 939 24.45 -2.95 -14.24
C ALA A 939 25.64 -2.29 -13.51
N TYR A 940 25.74 -2.47 -12.19
CA TYR A 940 26.81 -1.86 -11.39
C TYR A 940 28.17 -2.49 -11.66
N GLY A 941 28.24 -3.82 -11.72
CA GLY A 941 29.49 -4.56 -11.82
C GLY A 941 30.09 -4.51 -13.22
N THR A 942 29.30 -4.76 -14.26
CA THR A 942 29.81 -4.90 -15.63
C THR A 942 29.76 -3.61 -16.42
N TYR A 943 28.72 -2.80 -16.23
CA TYR A 943 28.47 -1.59 -17.04
C TYR A 943 28.71 -0.28 -16.29
N ALA A 944 29.20 -0.36 -15.05
CA ALA A 944 29.48 0.79 -14.20
C ALA A 944 28.31 1.79 -14.14
N ALA A 945 27.09 1.28 -13.96
CA ALA A 945 25.91 2.12 -13.82
C ALA A 945 26.07 3.10 -12.64
N ILE A 946 25.69 4.36 -12.85
CA ILE A 946 25.69 5.36 -11.77
C ILE A 946 24.54 5.12 -10.78
N GLY A 947 23.48 4.43 -11.22
CA GLY A 947 22.35 4.02 -10.40
C GLY A 947 21.41 3.05 -11.11
N THR A 948 20.55 2.42 -10.32
CA THR A 948 19.39 1.63 -10.76
C THR A 948 18.23 1.99 -9.85
N SER A 949 17.00 2.00 -10.36
CA SER A 949 15.85 2.52 -9.63
C SER A 949 14.59 1.70 -9.95
N PRO A 950 14.16 0.79 -9.04
CA PRO A 950 12.88 0.10 -9.19
C PRO A 950 11.69 1.06 -9.02
N PHE A 951 10.72 0.98 -9.93
CA PHE A 951 9.55 1.86 -9.94
C PHE A 951 8.46 1.48 -8.92
N GLY A 952 7.80 2.50 -8.36
CA GLY A 952 6.72 2.36 -7.37
C GLY A 952 7.18 1.77 -6.03
N ILE A 953 8.43 2.04 -5.63
CA ILE A 953 9.07 1.40 -4.48
C ILE A 953 8.40 1.75 -3.15
N ASP A 954 7.73 2.90 -3.07
CA ASP A 954 7.00 3.40 -1.89
C ASP A 954 5.73 2.62 -1.54
N SER A 955 5.38 1.62 -2.35
CA SER A 955 4.30 0.66 -2.04
C SER A 955 4.80 -0.70 -1.53
N LEU A 956 6.11 -0.85 -1.32
CA LEU A 956 6.71 -2.02 -0.67
C LEU A 956 7.29 -1.62 0.69
N LEU A 957 7.11 -2.47 1.70
CA LEU A 957 7.85 -2.34 2.95
C LEU A 957 9.27 -2.89 2.78
N ALA A 958 10.25 -2.31 3.47
CA ALA A 958 11.65 -2.73 3.42
C ALA A 958 11.81 -4.24 3.65
N LYS A 959 11.08 -4.81 4.62
CA LYS A 959 11.10 -6.24 4.94
C LYS A 959 10.58 -7.15 3.80
N ASP A 960 9.72 -6.62 2.94
CA ASP A 960 9.05 -7.36 1.86
C ASP A 960 9.71 -7.05 0.49
N SER A 961 10.55 -6.02 0.43
CA SER A 961 11.21 -5.56 -0.78
C SER A 961 12.49 -6.37 -1.05
N PRO A 962 12.58 -7.06 -2.20
CA PRO A 962 13.78 -7.79 -2.61
C PRO A 962 15.04 -6.91 -2.63
N ILE A 963 14.88 -5.63 -2.98
CA ILE A 963 16.01 -4.71 -3.15
C ILE A 963 16.77 -4.47 -1.85
N THR A 964 16.11 -4.59 -0.69
CA THR A 964 16.68 -4.30 0.63
C THR A 964 17.97 -5.05 0.88
N LYS A 965 17.98 -6.36 0.59
CA LYS A 965 19.17 -7.21 0.75
C LYS A 965 20.25 -6.86 -0.27
N HIS A 966 19.85 -6.61 -1.52
CA HIS A 966 20.77 -6.30 -2.62
C HIS A 966 21.52 -4.98 -2.37
N TYR A 967 20.77 -3.93 -2.04
CA TYR A 967 21.33 -2.62 -1.76
C TYR A 967 22.09 -2.56 -0.45
N GLY A 968 21.71 -3.33 0.57
CA GLY A 968 22.50 -3.46 1.80
C GLY A 968 23.93 -3.93 1.52
N LEU A 969 24.08 -4.98 0.69
CA LEU A 969 25.41 -5.50 0.32
C LEU A 969 26.16 -4.58 -0.66
N LEU A 970 25.48 -3.97 -1.64
CA LEU A 970 26.10 -2.98 -2.52
C LEU A 970 26.58 -1.74 -1.76
N SER A 971 25.81 -1.29 -0.77
CA SER A 971 26.16 -0.15 0.08
C SER A 971 27.42 -0.44 0.89
N SER A 972 27.52 -1.63 1.50
CA SER A 972 28.72 -1.99 2.27
C SER A 972 29.97 -2.10 1.40
N MET A 973 29.82 -2.50 0.14
CA MET A 973 30.92 -2.67 -0.83
C MET A 973 31.21 -1.44 -1.68
N SER A 974 30.45 -0.34 -1.53
CA SER A 974 30.48 0.83 -2.42
C SER A 974 31.87 1.42 -2.68
N SER A 975 32.74 1.51 -1.66
CA SER A 975 34.10 2.06 -1.82
C SER A 975 34.96 1.24 -2.79
N PHE A 976 34.93 -0.09 -2.66
CA PHE A 976 35.69 -1.00 -3.53
C PHE A 976 35.15 -1.00 -4.96
N ILE A 977 33.82 -0.95 -5.11
CA ILE A 977 33.14 -0.88 -6.41
C ILE A 977 33.53 0.43 -7.13
N LEU A 978 33.35 1.58 -6.47
CA LEU A 978 33.63 2.89 -7.06
C LEU A 978 35.12 3.09 -7.37
N GLU A 979 36.03 2.61 -6.53
CA GLU A 979 37.46 2.64 -6.82
C GLU A 979 37.80 1.84 -8.08
N THR A 980 37.26 0.61 -8.17
CA THR A 980 37.53 -0.30 -9.28
C THR A 980 36.94 0.23 -10.58
N GLN A 981 35.70 0.73 -10.58
CA GLN A 981 35.09 1.39 -11.74
C GLN A 981 35.89 2.60 -12.24
N ALA A 982 36.56 3.33 -11.32
CA ALA A 982 37.33 4.52 -11.68
C ALA A 982 38.71 4.18 -12.26
N THR A 983 39.39 3.18 -11.69
CA THR A 983 40.81 2.93 -11.97
C THR A 983 41.06 1.74 -12.89
N ARG A 984 40.20 0.71 -12.83
CA ARG A 984 40.39 -0.60 -13.47
C ARG A 984 39.05 -1.28 -13.77
N PRO A 985 38.18 -0.68 -14.61
CA PRO A 985 36.83 -1.19 -14.87
C PRO A 985 36.80 -2.55 -15.58
N GLU A 986 37.89 -2.98 -16.21
CA GLU A 986 38.06 -4.33 -16.74
C GLU A 986 38.13 -5.41 -15.65
N ASP A 987 38.55 -5.05 -14.43
CA ASP A 987 38.75 -5.96 -13.29
C ASP A 987 37.48 -6.24 -12.48
N ILE A 988 36.31 -5.82 -12.94
CA ILE A 988 35.02 -6.07 -12.28
C ILE A 988 33.99 -6.65 -13.24
N MET A 989 33.26 -7.67 -12.78
CA MET A 989 32.15 -8.27 -13.53
C MET A 989 30.99 -8.59 -12.59
N GLY A 990 29.82 -8.04 -12.89
CA GLY A 990 28.55 -8.40 -12.25
C GLY A 990 27.81 -9.48 -13.01
N PHE A 991 27.00 -10.28 -12.30
CA PHE A 991 26.27 -11.40 -12.88
C PHE A 991 25.02 -11.74 -12.06
N PHE A 992 24.13 -12.55 -12.65
CA PHE A 992 22.95 -13.07 -11.96
C PHE A 992 22.48 -14.42 -12.52
N PHE A 993 21.66 -15.11 -11.72
CA PHE A 993 20.98 -16.35 -12.04
C PHE A 993 19.53 -16.30 -11.52
N ASP A 994 18.54 -16.42 -12.41
CA ASP A 994 17.12 -16.60 -12.03
C ASP A 994 16.86 -18.04 -11.53
N GLY A 995 15.64 -18.45 -11.16
CA GLY A 995 15.38 -19.84 -10.78
C GLY A 995 15.67 -20.82 -11.93
N LYS A 996 16.03 -22.07 -11.64
CA LYS A 996 16.31 -23.06 -12.72
C LYS A 996 15.11 -23.34 -13.62
N GLU A 997 13.89 -23.21 -13.09
CA GLU A 997 12.63 -23.38 -13.84
C GLU A 997 12.29 -22.14 -14.69
N ASP A 998 12.95 -21.01 -14.42
CA ASP A 998 12.70 -19.72 -15.04
C ASP A 998 13.56 -19.52 -16.30
N THR A 999 14.57 -20.35 -16.53
CA THR A 999 15.55 -20.20 -17.62
C THR A 999 15.66 -21.45 -18.48
N ALA A 1000 15.36 -21.33 -19.78
CA ALA A 1000 15.51 -22.42 -20.75
C ALA A 1000 16.99 -22.70 -21.12
N VAL A 1001 17.84 -21.68 -21.05
CA VAL A 1001 19.29 -21.75 -21.27
C VAL A 1001 19.98 -21.08 -20.09
N GLU A 1002 20.97 -21.76 -19.51
CA GLU A 1002 21.73 -21.23 -18.39
C GLU A 1002 22.78 -20.22 -18.88
N PRO A 1003 22.81 -18.98 -18.34
CA PRO A 1003 23.79 -17.99 -18.77
C PRO A 1003 25.19 -18.44 -18.36
N LYS A 1004 26.13 -18.39 -19.31
CA LYS A 1004 27.56 -18.62 -19.07
C LYS A 1004 28.22 -17.28 -18.77
N TRP A 1005 28.51 -17.03 -17.50
CA TRP A 1005 29.26 -15.85 -17.07
C TRP A 1005 30.75 -16.20 -17.00
N GLU A 1006 31.54 -15.64 -17.90
CA GLU A 1006 32.96 -15.94 -17.99
C GLU A 1006 33.73 -14.69 -18.42
N ARG A 1007 34.88 -14.45 -17.77
CA ARG A 1007 35.79 -13.38 -18.14
C ARG A 1007 37.22 -13.74 -17.77
N THR A 1008 38.17 -13.32 -18.60
CA THR A 1008 39.59 -13.40 -18.30
C THR A 1008 40.05 -12.13 -17.58
N PHE A 1009 40.63 -12.31 -16.39
CA PHE A 1009 41.23 -11.29 -15.55
C PHE A 1009 42.71 -11.62 -15.36
N GLY A 1010 43.60 -10.78 -15.89
CA GLY A 1010 45.04 -11.08 -15.88
C GLY A 1010 45.34 -12.46 -16.48
N GLU A 1011 45.93 -13.35 -15.69
CA GLU A 1011 46.33 -14.70 -16.09
C GLU A 1011 45.27 -15.78 -15.82
N PHE A 1012 44.06 -15.41 -15.41
CA PHE A 1012 43.00 -16.36 -15.07
C PHE A 1012 41.72 -16.11 -15.86
N THR A 1013 41.18 -17.15 -16.46
CA THR A 1013 39.79 -17.20 -16.90
C THR A 1013 38.92 -17.64 -15.74
N VAL A 1014 38.00 -16.77 -15.36
CA VAL A 1014 37.08 -16.93 -14.25
C VAL A 1014 35.70 -17.26 -14.80
N THR A 1015 35.20 -18.45 -14.49
CA THR A 1015 33.86 -18.91 -14.88
C THR A 1015 32.96 -18.93 -13.65
N ILE A 1016 31.84 -18.21 -13.72
CA ILE A 1016 30.82 -18.18 -12.67
C ILE A 1016 29.70 -19.15 -13.01
N GLN A 1017 29.37 -20.01 -12.06
CA GLN A 1017 28.32 -21.01 -12.19
C GLN A 1017 27.35 -20.90 -11.00
N ARG A 1018 26.18 -21.54 -11.09
CA ARG A 1018 25.33 -21.68 -9.90
C ARG A 1018 26.05 -22.45 -8.81
N SER A 1019 25.78 -22.07 -7.57
CA SER A 1019 26.32 -22.79 -6.41
C SER A 1019 25.94 -24.26 -6.49
N PHE A 1020 26.94 -25.13 -6.30
CA PHE A 1020 26.69 -26.54 -6.02
C PHE A 1020 25.84 -26.68 -4.75
N VAL A 1021 24.82 -27.52 -4.84
CA VAL A 1021 24.02 -28.03 -3.71
C VAL A 1021 23.58 -29.45 -4.04
N PHE A 1022 23.21 -30.26 -3.03
CA PHE A 1022 22.72 -31.62 -3.26
C PHE A 1022 21.26 -31.66 -3.74
N GLY A 1023 20.47 -30.64 -3.42
CA GLY A 1023 19.10 -30.45 -3.89
C GLY A 1023 19.02 -29.56 -5.13
N LYS A 1024 18.05 -28.64 -5.15
CA LYS A 1024 17.85 -27.70 -6.26
C LYS A 1024 18.64 -26.40 -6.05
N PRO A 1025 19.57 -26.03 -6.94
CA PRO A 1025 20.25 -24.75 -6.87
C PRO A 1025 19.26 -23.59 -6.93
N GLY A 1026 19.41 -22.65 -5.99
CA GLY A 1026 18.60 -21.44 -5.92
C GLY A 1026 18.98 -20.40 -6.98
N PRO A 1027 18.25 -19.27 -7.01
CA PRO A 1027 18.69 -18.07 -7.72
C PRO A 1027 19.95 -17.49 -7.06
N GLY A 1028 20.73 -16.72 -7.81
CA GLY A 1028 21.98 -16.12 -7.34
C GLY A 1028 22.24 -14.78 -8.00
N ALA A 1029 23.03 -13.94 -7.34
CA ALA A 1029 23.51 -12.68 -7.91
C ALA A 1029 24.75 -12.22 -7.17
N GLY A 1030 25.59 -11.45 -7.86
CA GLY A 1030 26.84 -11.01 -7.29
C GLY A 1030 27.75 -10.31 -8.28
N MET A 1031 28.97 -10.07 -7.83
CA MET A 1031 30.07 -9.58 -8.66
C MET A 1031 31.40 -10.17 -8.20
N VAL A 1032 32.35 -10.21 -9.13
CA VAL A 1032 33.76 -10.53 -8.87
C VAL A 1032 34.59 -9.30 -9.16
N ILE A 1033 35.52 -8.97 -8.25
CA ILE A 1033 36.54 -7.93 -8.42
C ILE A 1033 37.92 -8.60 -8.35
N HIS A 1034 38.66 -8.59 -9.45
CA HIS A 1034 40.07 -8.98 -9.45
C HIS A 1034 40.90 -7.93 -8.69
N GLN A 1035 41.89 -8.31 -7.91
CA GLN A 1035 42.75 -7.42 -7.10
C GLN A 1035 44.23 -7.45 -7.49
N GLY A 1036 44.58 -8.19 -8.54
CA GLY A 1036 45.96 -8.49 -8.91
C GLY A 1036 46.48 -9.76 -8.23
N ASP A 1037 47.60 -10.29 -8.74
CA ASP A 1037 48.31 -11.46 -8.19
C ASP A 1037 47.41 -12.68 -7.94
N GLY A 1038 46.42 -12.90 -8.82
CA GLY A 1038 45.47 -14.00 -8.68
C GLY A 1038 44.46 -13.85 -7.54
N LYS A 1039 44.39 -12.70 -6.86
CA LYS A 1039 43.40 -12.42 -5.81
C LYS A 1039 42.11 -11.87 -6.37
N PHE A 1040 41.00 -12.37 -5.85
CA PHE A 1040 39.65 -12.00 -6.26
C PHE A 1040 38.76 -11.80 -5.04
N LEU A 1041 37.99 -10.72 -5.05
CA LEU A 1041 36.93 -10.46 -4.11
C LEU A 1041 35.59 -10.91 -4.72
N LEU A 1042 34.95 -11.86 -4.05
CA LEU A 1042 33.66 -12.43 -4.41
C LEU A 1042 32.58 -11.80 -3.55
N ILE A 1043 31.54 -11.23 -4.17
CA ILE A 1043 30.47 -10.52 -3.48
C ILE A 1043 29.14 -11.10 -3.96
N GLY A 1044 28.29 -11.54 -3.04
CA GLY A 1044 26.94 -12.03 -3.34
C GLY A 1044 26.69 -13.47 -2.88
N TRP A 1045 25.73 -14.15 -3.52
CA TRP A 1045 25.27 -15.49 -3.11
C TRP A 1045 24.67 -16.29 -4.28
N GLY A 1046 24.51 -17.60 -4.05
CA GLY A 1046 23.91 -18.54 -5.00
C GLY A 1046 24.80 -18.91 -6.19
N PHE A 1047 26.11 -18.66 -6.10
CA PHE A 1047 27.06 -18.93 -7.18
C PHE A 1047 28.31 -19.67 -6.70
N GLN A 1048 29.12 -20.13 -7.64
CA GLN A 1048 30.47 -20.63 -7.41
C GLN A 1048 31.42 -20.11 -8.48
N VAL A 1049 32.71 -20.07 -8.17
CA VAL A 1049 33.75 -19.54 -9.06
C VAL A 1049 34.79 -20.60 -9.37
N VAL A 1050 35.00 -20.84 -10.65
CA VAL A 1050 36.01 -21.76 -11.19
C VAL A 1050 37.11 -20.95 -11.86
N PHE A 1051 38.37 -21.29 -11.57
CA PHE A 1051 39.55 -20.66 -12.16
C PHE A 1051 40.22 -21.60 -13.15
N SER A 1052 40.65 -21.06 -14.28
CA SER A 1052 41.47 -21.78 -15.26
C SER A 1052 42.53 -20.85 -15.84
N SER A 1053 43.69 -21.37 -16.22
CA SER A 1053 44.70 -20.58 -16.93
C SER A 1053 44.39 -20.56 -18.43
N PRO A 1054 44.45 -19.40 -19.11
CA PRO A 1054 44.44 -19.34 -20.56
C PRO A 1054 45.77 -19.80 -21.17
N ASN A 1055 46.83 -19.97 -20.36
CA ASN A 1055 48.11 -20.47 -20.81
C ASN A 1055 48.06 -22.00 -20.96
N PRO A 1056 48.25 -22.55 -22.18
CA PRO A 1056 48.16 -24.00 -22.42
C PRO A 1056 49.26 -24.81 -21.74
N LYS A 1057 50.31 -24.16 -21.21
CA LYS A 1057 51.36 -24.82 -20.41
C LYS A 1057 50.94 -25.10 -18.97
N ALA A 1058 49.85 -24.51 -18.48
CA ALA A 1058 49.42 -24.75 -17.11
C ALA A 1058 48.96 -26.20 -16.97
N THR A 1059 49.60 -26.97 -16.09
CA THR A 1059 49.22 -28.37 -15.79
C THR A 1059 48.13 -28.44 -14.73
N PHE A 1060 48.01 -27.40 -13.91
CA PHE A 1060 47.01 -27.27 -12.87
C PHE A 1060 46.56 -25.81 -12.70
N THR A 1061 45.31 -25.60 -12.32
CA THR A 1061 44.81 -24.32 -11.79
C THR A 1061 43.80 -24.60 -10.69
N GLY A 1062 43.89 -23.88 -9.58
CA GLY A 1062 43.00 -24.07 -8.44
C GLY A 1062 43.09 -22.91 -7.45
N ILE A 1063 42.52 -23.12 -6.27
CA ILE A 1063 42.50 -22.14 -5.18
C ILE A 1063 43.70 -22.39 -4.27
N LEU A 1064 44.55 -21.37 -4.13
CA LEU A 1064 45.69 -21.35 -3.22
C LEU A 1064 45.23 -21.07 -1.79
N TYR A 1065 44.33 -20.09 -1.64
CA TYR A 1065 43.88 -19.61 -0.34
C TYR A 1065 42.51 -18.95 -0.45
N SER A 1066 41.67 -19.05 0.59
CA SER A 1066 40.40 -18.33 0.61
C SER A 1066 39.92 -17.98 2.01
N GLU A 1067 39.28 -16.82 2.14
CA GLU A 1067 38.81 -16.27 3.39
C GLU A 1067 37.42 -15.65 3.26
N GLU A 1068 36.57 -15.88 4.24
CA GLU A 1068 35.38 -15.06 4.45
C GLU A 1068 35.79 -13.70 5.04
N LYS A 1069 35.26 -12.61 4.48
CA LYS A 1069 35.59 -11.24 4.87
C LYS A 1069 34.38 -10.52 5.42
N GLU A 1070 34.58 -9.78 6.50
CA GLU A 1070 33.62 -8.81 7.02
C GLU A 1070 34.05 -7.40 6.61
N VAL A 1071 33.11 -6.59 6.14
CA VAL A 1071 33.36 -5.17 5.87
C VAL A 1071 33.17 -4.38 7.15
N VAL A 1072 34.23 -3.74 7.64
CA VAL A 1072 34.19 -2.92 8.85
C VAL A 1072 34.60 -1.48 8.54
N ASP A 1073 34.15 -0.55 9.38
CA ASP A 1073 34.59 0.84 9.30
C ASP A 1073 36.03 0.97 9.80
N ASP A 1074 36.86 1.76 9.12
CA ASP A 1074 38.24 2.02 9.52
C ASP A 1074 38.37 3.10 10.61
N GLY A 1075 37.24 3.69 11.03
CA GLY A 1075 37.18 4.76 12.04
C GLY A 1075 37.59 6.13 11.50
N LYS A 1076 37.91 6.24 10.22
CA LYS A 1076 38.23 7.46 9.47
C LYS A 1076 37.23 7.71 8.33
N GLY A 1077 36.15 6.94 8.28
CA GLY A 1077 35.10 7.03 7.26
C GLY A 1077 35.38 6.22 6.00
N GLY A 1078 36.39 5.34 6.02
CA GLY A 1078 36.66 4.32 5.01
C GLY A 1078 36.13 2.94 5.41
N LYS A 1079 36.09 2.02 4.45
CA LYS A 1079 35.75 0.61 4.67
C LYS A 1079 36.97 -0.26 4.46
N ILE A 1080 37.19 -1.22 5.36
CA ILE A 1080 38.28 -2.20 5.27
C ILE A 1080 37.72 -3.62 5.40
N LEU A 1081 38.42 -4.59 4.80
CA LEU A 1081 38.09 -6.00 4.87
C LEU A 1081 38.80 -6.64 6.06
N LYS A 1082 38.05 -7.27 6.95
CA LYS A 1082 38.56 -8.04 8.08
C LYS A 1082 38.29 -9.52 7.87
N THR A 1083 39.30 -10.35 8.05
CA THR A 1083 39.14 -11.81 7.96
C THR A 1083 38.26 -12.32 9.10
N GLY A 1084 37.16 -12.98 8.75
CA GLY A 1084 36.29 -13.69 9.69
C GLY A 1084 36.78 -15.11 9.93
N ARG A 1085 36.97 -15.88 8.84
CA ARG A 1085 37.49 -17.26 8.87
C ARG A 1085 38.15 -17.63 7.55
N VAL A 1086 38.98 -18.66 7.59
CA VAL A 1086 39.57 -19.30 6.40
C VAL A 1086 38.61 -20.38 5.89
N LEU A 1087 38.43 -20.44 4.58
CA LEU A 1087 37.61 -21.43 3.89
C LEU A 1087 38.52 -22.40 3.13
N ASN A 1088 38.23 -23.70 3.21
CA ASN A 1088 38.98 -24.77 2.53
C ASN A 1088 38.12 -26.04 2.53
N GLY A 1089 38.64 -27.19 2.08
CA GLY A 1089 37.90 -28.45 2.12
C GLY A 1089 36.61 -28.37 1.30
N ASP A 1090 35.48 -28.77 1.89
CA ASP A 1090 34.20 -28.84 1.18
C ASP A 1090 33.74 -27.47 0.64
N GLU A 1091 34.00 -26.38 1.34
CA GLU A 1091 33.65 -25.01 0.92
C GLU A 1091 34.36 -24.56 -0.37
N THR A 1092 35.51 -25.18 -0.67
CA THR A 1092 36.29 -24.94 -1.90
C THR A 1092 36.32 -26.16 -2.82
N ARG A 1093 35.59 -27.23 -2.45
CA ARG A 1093 35.67 -28.56 -3.08
C ARG A 1093 37.10 -29.03 -3.27
N SER A 1094 37.87 -28.93 -2.18
CA SER A 1094 39.29 -29.25 -2.12
C SER A 1094 40.12 -28.45 -3.11
N GLY A 1095 39.87 -27.14 -3.19
CA GLY A 1095 40.58 -26.20 -4.06
C GLY A 1095 40.11 -26.14 -5.51
N ALA A 1096 39.08 -26.91 -5.90
CA ALA A 1096 38.57 -26.94 -7.27
C ALA A 1096 37.75 -25.70 -7.65
N PHE A 1097 36.91 -25.20 -6.74
CA PHE A 1097 36.10 -24.00 -6.96
C PHE A 1097 35.54 -23.43 -5.66
N MET A 1098 35.38 -22.11 -5.61
CA MET A 1098 34.92 -21.41 -4.41
C MET A 1098 33.39 -21.33 -4.41
N ILE A 1099 32.73 -21.86 -3.37
CA ILE A 1099 31.27 -21.86 -3.26
C ILE A 1099 30.79 -20.66 -2.44
N MET A 1100 29.87 -19.87 -3.02
CA MET A 1100 29.15 -18.76 -2.37
C MET A 1100 27.66 -19.11 -2.35
N PRO A 1101 27.19 -19.96 -1.41
CA PRO A 1101 25.86 -20.56 -1.50
C PRO A 1101 24.76 -19.57 -1.07
N ASN A 1102 23.49 -19.95 -1.27
CA ASN A 1102 22.35 -19.23 -0.71
C ASN A 1102 22.36 -19.27 0.83
N GLU A 1103 21.60 -18.39 1.49
CA GLU A 1103 21.45 -18.40 2.95
C GLU A 1103 20.86 -19.73 3.47
N ASP A 1104 19.94 -20.32 2.71
CA ASP A 1104 19.35 -21.63 2.97
C ASP A 1104 19.60 -22.56 1.76
N PRO A 1105 20.77 -23.23 1.70
CA PRO A 1105 21.09 -24.14 0.61
C PRO A 1105 20.20 -25.40 0.66
N ASP A 1106 19.56 -25.73 -0.46
CA ASP A 1106 18.76 -26.96 -0.55
C ASP A 1106 19.66 -28.21 -0.63
N TYR A 1107 19.67 -29.00 0.44
CA TYR A 1107 20.44 -30.24 0.52
C TYR A 1107 19.70 -31.47 -0.04
N GLY A 1108 18.46 -31.34 -0.52
CA GLY A 1108 17.74 -32.45 -1.17
C GLY A 1108 17.52 -33.67 -0.26
N GLY A 1109 17.50 -33.47 1.06
CA GLY A 1109 17.44 -34.55 2.05
C GLY A 1109 18.78 -35.23 2.36
N PHE A 1110 19.89 -34.76 1.77
CA PHE A 1110 21.24 -35.21 2.16
C PHE A 1110 21.56 -34.74 3.60
N PRO A 1111 22.02 -35.63 4.49
CA PRO A 1111 22.09 -35.33 5.92
C PRO A 1111 23.31 -34.50 6.35
N ILE A 1112 24.27 -34.25 5.45
CA ILE A 1112 25.51 -33.53 5.75
C ILE A 1112 25.52 -32.19 5.03
N ALA A 1113 25.61 -31.11 5.81
CA ALA A 1113 25.75 -29.76 5.28
C ALA A 1113 27.20 -29.50 4.86
N VAL A 1114 27.48 -29.53 3.55
CA VAL A 1114 28.82 -29.33 2.97
C VAL A 1114 29.04 -27.93 2.41
N THR A 1115 27.97 -27.12 2.28
CA THR A 1115 28.04 -25.74 1.80
C THR A 1115 27.66 -24.78 2.92
N ILE A 1116 28.64 -24.43 3.76
CA ILE A 1116 28.39 -23.50 4.86
C ILE A 1116 28.16 -22.10 4.26
N PRO A 1117 27.02 -21.42 4.55
CA PRO A 1117 26.79 -20.08 4.04
C PRO A 1117 27.91 -19.11 4.42
N CYS A 1118 28.37 -18.34 3.44
CA CYS A 1118 29.17 -17.15 3.66
C CYS A 1118 28.24 -16.09 4.27
N ARG A 1119 28.26 -15.97 5.60
CA ARG A 1119 27.33 -15.13 6.37
C ARG A 1119 27.41 -13.66 5.96
N THR A 1120 28.62 -13.24 5.60
CA THR A 1120 28.93 -11.88 5.15
C THR A 1120 28.62 -11.66 3.68
N MET A 1121 28.45 -12.74 2.89
CA MET A 1121 28.35 -12.71 1.42
C MET A 1121 29.55 -12.07 0.74
N VAL A 1122 30.70 -11.99 1.43
CA VAL A 1122 31.95 -11.45 0.91
C VAL A 1122 33.08 -12.44 1.21
N ALA A 1123 33.80 -12.86 0.18
CA ALA A 1123 34.97 -13.71 0.33
C ALA A 1123 36.12 -13.21 -0.55
N GLU A 1124 37.35 -13.39 -0.08
CA GLU A 1124 38.56 -13.20 -0.88
C GLU A 1124 39.13 -14.57 -1.22
N VAL A 1125 39.50 -14.78 -2.48
CA VAL A 1125 40.07 -16.03 -2.98
C VAL A 1125 41.31 -15.73 -3.79
N GLU A 1126 42.36 -16.51 -3.58
CA GLU A 1126 43.61 -16.45 -4.32
C GLU A 1126 43.71 -17.69 -5.20
N ALA A 1127 43.76 -17.49 -6.51
CA ALA A 1127 43.95 -18.53 -7.51
C ALA A 1127 45.42 -18.66 -7.90
N TYR A 1128 45.83 -19.87 -8.25
CA TYR A 1128 47.18 -20.14 -8.75
C TYR A 1128 47.16 -21.19 -9.86
N SER A 1129 48.19 -21.15 -10.69
CA SER A 1129 48.46 -22.17 -11.70
C SER A 1129 49.85 -22.77 -11.50
N LEU A 1130 49.99 -24.05 -11.81
CA LEU A 1130 51.29 -24.73 -11.86
C LEU A 1130 51.71 -24.93 -13.31
N PHE A 1131 53.02 -24.83 -13.54
CA PHE A 1131 53.67 -25.06 -14.81
C PHE A 1131 54.78 -26.06 -14.55
N GLU A 1132 54.52 -27.33 -14.89
CA GLU A 1132 55.50 -28.41 -14.76
C GLU A 1132 56.08 -28.69 -16.14
N GLU A 1133 57.40 -28.64 -16.25
CA GLU A 1133 58.14 -29.07 -17.43
C GLU A 1133 58.61 -30.53 -17.23
N GLU A 1134 59.08 -31.20 -18.29
CA GLU A 1134 59.47 -32.63 -18.24
C GLU A 1134 60.53 -32.94 -17.17
N GLU A 1135 61.31 -31.93 -16.76
CA GLU A 1135 62.36 -32.00 -15.73
C GLU A 1135 61.83 -31.94 -14.28
N ASP A 1136 60.56 -31.55 -14.08
CA ASP A 1136 59.92 -31.44 -12.76
C ASP A 1136 59.27 -32.76 -12.27
N PHE A 1137 59.17 -33.76 -13.15
CA PHE A 1137 58.50 -35.06 -12.92
C PHE A 1137 59.40 -36.14 -12.30
#